data_AF-A0A7R7W8Y0-F1
#
_entry.id   AF-A0A7R7W8Y0-F1
#
_cell.length_a   1.000
_cell.length_b   1.000
_cell.length_c   1.000
_cell.angle_alpha   90.00
_cell.angle_beta   90.00
_cell.angle_gamma   90.00
#
_symmetry.space_group_name_H-M   'P 1'
#
loop_
_entity.id
_entity.type
_entity.pdbx_description
1 polymer ?
#
loop_
_entity_poly.entity_id
_entity_poly.type
_entity_poly.pdbx_seq_one_letter_code
_entity_poly.pdbx_strand_id
1 'polypeptide(L)'
;MISEIKQGLLPGSSSPHCNYPEIIDEHGGVEKVTESLIHLISPHIIQFQGHEVTRTALNAIICQQSDSNEPWNMPLGYASIVCDDRDTSWWRLYIGQCSLSWRRIVCQHAQQIIKGSTASLYYFNLWIGNGHRYARFIKLWGFPKDTVTDGWYQACSNLLEALFCRAFRTHHGMLNRLGSKYQNDGKASTLGWGLNIMSPLVQGNLALNKELRTKANIGPSKAPDRQIQYWAVFNSRQKAAAEKKRRKESIKAVFEKDFDIALQIALNNDEEAFNKIRESLQLQQETSNFSEDLAHIPFCGSLTSEVAAILDYAAVSGANDTPMRASNNDDEQQMLTIPWSLDGCGFTEENILIWTYDFKSFTSIGLKHLGHDILTYPDARKFHETLLANSQAKIIFLCGPQSEKLIRAIVRSSRHTLSLRGFDYPLYRDPLRNRLFICCPPLPAEIWSVSTRHSIKISEALRFAVNFIPSLKYDIRPFFCENSSVIGYILRQARKERLGGEPLTADTVDEGVRLWLTRRNMGQAEDIQEIEKIAGSLTRGLLMVLKFLPRRPKSDGNESKERSPQPSMRATERVRVHESFNVEQYQKIGDFVHKHLDERKVDYRNRLSRLCAESPRPQDKERCSTSSDKGGTDAPSTDPESIAALKCFSQWQGQAFQTGAAEMKGLVEQCQAEAGDRDYEAPIDILQGLTARVIDEGFLDPVGVTAAHPVIAGASDKKRQGVKSVVWKNEDVRNREYSYKLKDQLKRHIYIYYCEILFPANMDILDEMVFIKLELCPAGEIHTSLYATSSSEAHDDPALRLAFRVRYSDTFSREVVYYATNPATNMVFRANTLVEVLEKKSLEDISQFPRRFIHIGSQNNAHPLLERFRRGGNTSPLPR
;
A
#
# COMPACT_ATOMS: atom_id res chain seq x y z
N MET A 1 -17.96 29.48 18.72
CA MET A 1 -18.07 28.00 18.65
C MET A 1 -17.52 27.35 19.90
N ILE A 2 -16.26 27.63 20.29
CA ILE A 2 -15.62 27.00 21.46
C ILE A 2 -16.48 27.14 22.73
N SER A 3 -17.09 28.30 22.98
CA SER A 3 -18.04 28.47 24.09
C SER A 3 -19.25 27.51 24.04
N GLU A 4 -19.76 27.21 22.85
CA GLU A 4 -20.87 26.27 22.67
C GLU A 4 -20.44 24.82 22.93
N ILE A 5 -19.19 24.47 22.58
CA ILE A 5 -18.60 23.17 22.88
C ILE A 5 -18.40 23.02 24.39
N LYS A 6 -17.84 24.04 25.05
CA LYS A 6 -17.68 24.07 26.52
C LYS A 6 -19.02 23.91 27.24
N GLN A 7 -20.10 24.48 26.70
CA GLN A 7 -21.46 24.35 27.25
C GLN A 7 -22.16 23.03 26.89
N GLY A 8 -21.51 22.12 26.14
CA GLY A 8 -22.13 20.85 25.73
C GLY A 8 -23.23 20.99 24.68
N LEU A 9 -23.36 22.15 24.02
CA LEU A 9 -24.47 22.45 23.10
C LEU A 9 -24.33 21.80 21.73
N LEU A 10 -23.13 21.31 21.37
CA LEU A 10 -22.86 20.64 20.10
C LEU A 10 -22.74 19.11 20.28
N PRO A 11 -23.33 18.29 19.38
CA PRO A 11 -23.14 16.85 19.36
C PRO A 11 -21.67 16.42 19.39
N GLY A 12 -21.29 15.65 20.41
CA GLY A 12 -19.92 15.14 20.61
C GLY A 12 -19.06 15.99 21.55
N SER A 13 -19.58 17.09 22.11
CA SER A 13 -18.81 17.96 23.03
C SER A 13 -18.37 17.28 24.33
N SER A 14 -19.10 16.26 24.79
CA SER A 14 -18.76 15.46 25.98
C SER A 14 -18.69 13.99 25.58
N SER A 15 -17.81 13.67 24.63
CA SER A 15 -17.68 12.31 24.15
C SER A 15 -16.86 11.47 25.14
N PRO A 16 -17.14 10.16 25.32
CA PRO A 16 -16.39 9.31 26.26
C PRO A 16 -14.87 9.27 26.05
N HIS A 17 -14.38 9.62 24.86
CA HIS A 17 -12.95 9.64 24.52
C HIS A 17 -12.27 11.01 24.69
N CYS A 18 -13.05 12.08 24.84
CA CYS A 18 -12.52 13.44 24.94
C CYS A 18 -13.57 14.36 25.58
N ASN A 19 -13.31 14.79 26.81
CA ASN A 19 -14.14 15.77 27.52
C ASN A 19 -13.66 17.17 27.16
N TYR A 20 -14.17 17.72 26.05
CA TYR A 20 -13.75 19.03 25.57
C TYR A 20 -13.96 20.16 26.60
N PRO A 21 -15.08 20.22 27.37
CA PRO A 21 -15.22 21.18 28.45
C PRO A 21 -14.06 21.19 29.44
N GLU A 22 -13.66 20.03 29.97
CA GLU A 22 -12.54 19.91 30.92
C GLU A 22 -11.22 20.31 30.27
N ILE A 23 -10.94 19.80 29.07
CA ILE A 23 -9.70 20.11 28.34
C ILE A 23 -9.58 21.61 28.04
N ILE A 24 -10.69 22.27 27.69
CA ILE A 24 -10.70 23.72 27.46
C ILE A 24 -10.35 24.48 28.75
N ASP A 25 -10.86 24.03 29.89
CA ASP A 25 -10.61 24.67 31.18
C ASP A 25 -9.16 24.43 31.67
N GLU A 26 -8.64 23.21 31.50
CA GLU A 26 -7.24 22.86 31.80
C GLU A 26 -6.24 23.70 31.00
N HIS A 27 -6.59 24.07 29.76
CA HIS A 27 -5.73 24.87 28.88
C HIS A 27 -6.02 26.38 28.95
N GLY A 28 -6.61 26.83 30.08
CA GLY A 28 -6.74 28.24 30.39
C GLY A 28 -8.00 28.91 29.85
N GLY A 29 -9.01 28.12 29.49
CA GLY A 29 -10.34 28.58 29.13
C GLY A 29 -10.52 28.96 27.66
N VAL A 30 -11.74 29.37 27.33
CA VAL A 30 -12.19 29.59 25.94
C VAL A 30 -11.30 30.56 25.18
N GLU A 31 -10.88 31.66 25.81
CA GLU A 31 -10.09 32.73 25.16
C GLU A 31 -8.69 32.24 24.79
N LYS A 32 -7.92 31.69 25.74
CA LYS A 32 -6.56 31.18 25.51
C LYS A 32 -6.52 30.03 24.51
N VAL A 33 -7.49 29.12 24.59
CA VAL A 33 -7.62 28.03 23.61
C VAL A 33 -7.90 28.61 22.23
N THR A 34 -8.79 29.60 22.11
CA THR A 34 -9.11 30.22 20.81
C THR A 34 -7.88 30.89 20.19
N GLU A 35 -7.12 31.66 20.98
CA GLU A 35 -5.87 32.29 20.53
C GLU A 35 -4.85 31.25 20.04
N SER A 36 -4.65 30.18 20.82
CA SER A 36 -3.75 29.07 20.46
C SER A 36 -4.15 28.40 19.15
N LEU A 37 -5.45 28.19 18.92
CA LEU A 37 -5.94 27.60 17.66
C LEU A 37 -5.76 28.52 16.46
N ILE A 38 -5.95 29.84 16.63
CA ILE A 38 -5.76 30.81 15.55
C ILE A 38 -4.31 30.80 15.05
N HIS A 39 -3.33 30.67 15.94
CA HIS A 39 -1.92 30.59 15.57
C HIS A 39 -1.55 29.39 14.68
N LEU A 40 -2.37 28.33 14.69
CA LEU A 40 -2.16 27.14 13.85
C LEU A 40 -2.72 27.30 12.43
N ILE A 41 -3.64 28.25 12.22
CA ILE A 41 -4.32 28.46 10.95
C ILE A 41 -3.35 29.10 9.95
N SER A 42 -3.37 28.62 8.70
CA SER A 42 -2.54 29.18 7.64
C SER A 42 -2.88 30.66 7.42
N PRO A 43 -1.87 31.56 7.30
CA PRO A 43 -2.12 32.98 7.06
C PRO A 43 -2.98 33.25 5.80
N HIS A 44 -2.78 32.45 4.74
CA HIS A 44 -3.57 32.51 3.51
C HIS A 44 -5.05 32.16 3.70
N ILE A 45 -5.44 31.58 4.84
CA ILE A 45 -6.83 31.22 5.14
C ILE A 45 -7.47 32.27 6.05
N ILE A 46 -6.69 32.89 6.94
CA ILE A 46 -7.14 33.99 7.81
C ILE A 46 -7.71 35.15 6.99
N GLN A 47 -7.16 35.43 5.80
CA GLN A 47 -7.67 36.48 4.91
C GLN A 47 -9.14 36.29 4.48
N PHE A 48 -9.73 35.09 4.61
CA PHE A 48 -11.16 34.87 4.35
C PHE A 48 -12.07 35.29 5.50
N GLN A 49 -11.52 35.65 6.66
CA GLN A 49 -12.33 36.08 7.78
C GLN A 49 -13.15 37.33 7.41
N GLY A 50 -14.47 37.23 7.56
CA GLY A 50 -15.42 38.31 7.21
C GLY A 50 -15.68 38.48 5.71
N HIS A 51 -15.08 37.65 4.84
CA HIS A 51 -15.22 37.75 3.39
C HIS A 51 -15.96 36.54 2.80
N GLU A 52 -16.57 36.74 1.63
CA GLU A 52 -17.19 35.65 0.88
C GLU A 52 -16.12 34.72 0.28
N VAL A 53 -16.28 33.42 0.46
CA VAL A 53 -15.35 32.41 -0.07
C VAL A 53 -15.81 31.99 -1.45
N THR A 54 -15.04 32.34 -2.48
CA THR A 54 -15.32 32.01 -3.87
C THR A 54 -14.36 30.94 -4.42
N ARG A 55 -14.77 30.21 -5.46
CA ARG A 55 -13.91 29.26 -6.17
C ARG A 55 -12.63 29.92 -6.69
N THR A 56 -12.72 31.14 -7.20
CA THR A 56 -11.57 31.90 -7.72
C THR A 56 -10.55 32.19 -6.61
N ALA A 57 -11.02 32.64 -5.45
CA ALA A 57 -10.13 32.93 -4.33
C ALA A 57 -9.47 31.66 -3.77
N LEU A 58 -10.22 30.55 -3.71
CA LEU A 58 -9.65 29.25 -3.34
C LEU A 58 -8.61 28.75 -4.35
N ASN A 59 -8.86 28.94 -5.66
CA ASN A 59 -7.89 28.59 -6.70
C ASN A 59 -6.60 29.41 -6.60
N ALA A 60 -6.68 30.70 -6.25
CA ALA A 60 -5.51 31.53 -6.04
C ALA A 60 -4.63 30.99 -4.90
N ILE A 61 -5.23 30.52 -3.81
CA ILE A 61 -4.51 29.87 -2.70
C ILE A 61 -3.85 28.57 -3.15
N ILE A 62 -4.51 27.78 -4.00
CA ILE A 62 -3.88 26.56 -4.53
C ILE A 62 -2.58 26.90 -5.26
N CYS A 63 -2.58 27.94 -6.10
CA CYS A 63 -1.36 28.39 -6.78
C CYS A 63 -0.30 28.82 -5.77
N GLN A 64 -0.64 29.71 -4.83
CA GLN A 64 0.28 30.20 -3.80
C GLN A 64 0.90 29.07 -2.96
N GLN A 65 0.10 28.07 -2.57
CA GLN A 65 0.59 26.93 -1.79
C GLN A 65 1.42 25.97 -2.64
N SER A 66 1.12 25.83 -3.94
CA SER A 66 1.91 25.00 -4.86
C SER A 66 3.31 25.60 -5.09
N ASP A 67 3.41 26.92 -5.16
CA ASP A 67 4.67 27.64 -5.39
C ASP A 67 5.59 27.66 -4.15
N SER A 68 5.05 27.42 -2.96
CA SER A 68 5.76 27.58 -1.69
C SER A 68 6.87 26.55 -1.40
N ASN A 69 7.02 25.50 -2.24
CA ASN A 69 7.89 24.34 -2.01
C ASN A 69 7.76 23.68 -0.61
N GLU A 70 6.72 24.01 0.17
CA GLU A 70 6.54 23.49 1.52
C GLU A 70 6.08 22.02 1.43
N PRO A 71 6.87 21.05 1.91
CA PRO A 71 6.45 19.66 1.88
C PRO A 71 5.32 19.43 2.89
N TRP A 72 4.18 18.93 2.43
CA TRP A 72 3.06 18.51 3.28
C TRP A 72 3.40 17.17 3.96
N ASN A 73 4.41 17.18 4.83
CA ASN A 73 4.90 16.01 5.57
C ASN A 73 4.63 16.11 7.08
N MET A 74 3.85 17.12 7.50
CA MET A 74 3.53 17.39 8.90
C MET A 74 2.02 17.19 9.17
N PRO A 75 1.63 16.97 10.44
CA PRO A 75 0.23 16.98 10.82
C PRO A 75 -0.46 18.29 10.44
N LEU A 76 -1.57 18.18 9.73
CA LEU A 76 -2.29 19.33 9.16
C LEU A 76 -3.77 19.05 8.98
N GLY A 77 -4.51 20.14 8.78
CA GLY A 77 -5.86 20.10 8.23
C GLY A 77 -5.88 20.57 6.78
N TYR A 78 -6.78 20.00 5.99
CA TYR A 78 -6.93 20.31 4.58
C TYR A 78 -8.40 20.50 4.20
N ALA A 79 -8.62 21.28 3.15
CA ALA A 79 -9.86 21.28 2.40
C ALA A 79 -9.63 20.61 1.05
N SER A 80 -10.52 19.69 0.69
CA SER A 80 -10.67 19.23 -0.68
C SER A 80 -11.79 20.01 -1.37
N ILE A 81 -11.42 20.67 -2.46
CA ILE A 81 -12.30 21.47 -3.31
C ILE A 81 -12.69 20.60 -4.50
N VAL A 82 -13.95 20.17 -4.53
CA VAL A 82 -14.52 19.38 -5.61
C VAL A 82 -15.18 20.32 -6.61
N CYS A 83 -14.76 20.23 -7.87
CA CYS A 83 -15.26 21.07 -8.97
C CYS A 83 -15.85 20.18 -10.07
N ASP A 84 -16.77 20.71 -10.86
CA ASP A 84 -17.23 20.12 -12.13
C ASP A 84 -16.67 20.98 -13.28
N ASP A 85 -16.14 20.33 -14.33
CA ASP A 85 -15.61 21.04 -15.51
C ASP A 85 -16.72 21.50 -16.47
N ARG A 86 -17.91 20.91 -16.41
CA ARG A 86 -19.07 21.29 -17.23
C ARG A 86 -19.83 22.48 -16.66
N ASP A 87 -19.68 22.74 -15.37
CA ASP A 87 -20.37 23.80 -14.64
C ASP A 87 -19.40 24.52 -13.72
N THR A 88 -18.96 25.71 -14.15
CA THR A 88 -18.00 26.52 -13.39
C THR A 88 -18.56 27.02 -12.05
N SER A 89 -19.89 27.10 -11.93
CA SER A 89 -20.59 27.51 -10.71
C SER A 89 -20.71 26.38 -9.69
N TRP A 90 -20.62 25.13 -10.12
CA TRP A 90 -20.73 23.97 -9.23
C TRP A 90 -19.39 23.66 -8.56
N TRP A 91 -19.36 23.76 -7.23
CA TRP A 91 -18.24 23.31 -6.41
C TRP A 91 -18.69 22.96 -4.99
N ARG A 92 -17.95 22.06 -4.32
CA ARG A 92 -18.25 21.55 -2.98
C ARG A 92 -16.97 21.36 -2.17
N LEU A 93 -17.05 21.55 -0.85
CA LEU A 93 -15.92 21.38 0.05
C LEU A 93 -16.06 20.13 0.92
N TYR A 94 -14.93 19.47 1.14
CA TYR A 94 -14.74 18.46 2.17
C TYR A 94 -13.57 18.89 3.06
N ILE A 95 -13.77 18.91 4.37
CA ILE A 95 -12.72 19.22 5.34
C ILE A 95 -12.23 17.92 5.95
N GLY A 96 -10.91 17.81 6.11
CA GLY A 96 -10.32 16.67 6.78
C GLY A 96 -9.05 17.07 7.52
N GLN A 97 -8.58 16.14 8.33
CA GLN A 97 -7.35 16.25 9.08
C GLN A 97 -6.50 14.99 8.91
N CYS A 98 -5.19 15.14 9.08
CA CYS A 98 -4.26 14.02 9.02
C CYS A 98 -3.01 14.30 9.82
N SER A 99 -2.46 13.24 10.42
CA SER A 99 -1.09 13.24 10.96
C SER A 99 -0.04 13.24 9.85
N LEU A 100 -0.36 12.61 8.71
CA LEU A 100 0.53 12.51 7.56
C LEU A 100 -0.26 12.70 6.25
N SER A 101 -0.08 13.86 5.64
CA SER A 101 -0.79 14.28 4.42
C SER A 101 -0.42 13.46 3.19
N TRP A 102 0.82 13.02 3.05
CA TRP A 102 1.20 12.10 1.97
C TRP A 102 0.34 10.84 1.98
N ARG A 103 0.28 10.16 3.14
CA ARG A 103 -0.53 8.96 3.32
C ARG A 103 -2.01 9.26 3.09
N ARG A 104 -2.56 10.31 3.72
CA ARG A 104 -4.00 10.59 3.68
C ARG A 104 -4.48 11.08 2.33
N ILE A 105 -3.80 12.05 1.74
CA ILE A 105 -4.26 12.73 0.52
C ILE A 105 -3.83 11.92 -0.70
N VAL A 106 -2.55 11.57 -0.80
CA VAL A 106 -2.01 10.89 -1.99
C VAL A 106 -2.29 9.39 -1.92
N CYS A 107 -1.88 8.72 -0.85
CA CYS A 107 -2.02 7.26 -0.82
C CYS A 107 -3.46 6.79 -0.57
N GLN A 108 -4.32 7.57 0.09
CA GLN A 108 -5.71 7.16 0.38
C GLN A 108 -6.73 7.88 -0.51
N HIS A 109 -6.88 9.21 -0.39
CA HIS A 109 -7.90 9.93 -1.14
C HIS A 109 -7.71 9.79 -2.65
N ALA A 110 -6.51 10.04 -3.18
CA ALA A 110 -6.26 10.03 -4.62
C ALA A 110 -6.67 8.68 -5.24
N GLN A 111 -6.24 7.58 -4.62
CA GLN A 111 -6.59 6.23 -5.08
C GLN A 111 -8.10 5.96 -5.02
N GLN A 112 -8.79 6.36 -3.94
CA GLN A 112 -10.25 6.15 -3.82
C GLN A 112 -11.03 6.96 -4.86
N ILE A 113 -10.60 8.19 -5.13
CA ILE A 113 -11.22 9.07 -6.11
C ILE A 113 -11.05 8.48 -7.50
N ILE A 114 -9.82 8.13 -7.87
CA ILE A 114 -9.52 7.59 -9.20
C ILE A 114 -10.22 6.23 -9.41
N LYS A 115 -10.26 5.36 -8.39
CA LYS A 115 -11.01 4.09 -8.43
C LYS A 115 -12.54 4.25 -8.50
N GLY A 116 -13.07 5.48 -8.50
CA GLY A 116 -14.50 5.74 -8.54
C GLY A 116 -15.23 5.21 -7.30
N SER A 117 -14.59 5.28 -6.14
CA SER A 117 -15.17 4.79 -4.88
C SER A 117 -16.50 5.49 -4.56
N THR A 118 -17.44 4.75 -4.00
CA THR A 118 -18.74 5.28 -3.53
C THR A 118 -18.88 5.17 -2.01
N ALA A 119 -17.80 4.80 -1.30
CA ALA A 119 -17.82 4.44 0.12
C ALA A 119 -18.12 5.62 1.08
N SER A 120 -18.02 6.86 0.61
CA SER A 120 -18.36 8.06 1.37
C SER A 120 -19.11 9.06 0.48
N LEU A 121 -19.83 10.01 1.10
CA LEU A 121 -20.48 11.10 0.36
C LEU A 121 -19.48 11.92 -0.47
N TYR A 122 -18.27 12.12 0.06
CA TYR A 122 -17.17 12.78 -0.63
C TYR A 122 -16.80 12.04 -1.92
N TYR A 123 -16.52 10.73 -1.85
CA TYR A 123 -16.15 9.95 -3.03
C TYR A 123 -17.32 9.77 -4.01
N PHE A 124 -18.53 9.57 -3.49
CA PHE A 124 -19.75 9.47 -4.30
C PHE A 124 -19.99 10.72 -5.15
N ASN A 125 -19.77 11.92 -4.60
CA ASN A 125 -19.95 13.16 -5.35
C ASN A 125 -18.94 13.30 -6.49
N LEU A 126 -17.73 12.75 -6.37
CA LEU A 126 -16.79 12.66 -7.47
C LEU A 126 -17.22 11.60 -8.50
N TRP A 127 -17.64 10.42 -8.02
CA TRP A 127 -18.11 9.31 -8.87
C TRP A 127 -19.32 9.69 -9.72
N ILE A 128 -20.36 10.31 -9.15
CA ILE A 128 -21.57 10.71 -9.90
C ILE A 128 -21.29 11.81 -10.94
N GLY A 129 -20.16 12.51 -10.80
CA GLY A 129 -19.62 13.41 -11.83
C GLY A 129 -19.23 12.71 -13.11
N ASN A 130 -19.12 11.37 -13.11
CA ASN A 130 -18.82 10.54 -14.27
C ASN A 130 -17.53 10.96 -14.99
N GLY A 131 -16.49 11.30 -14.22
CA GLY A 131 -15.17 11.70 -14.75
C GLY A 131 -15.01 13.19 -15.08
N HIS A 132 -16.07 14.00 -14.91
CA HIS A 132 -16.06 15.47 -15.07
C HIS A 132 -15.83 16.22 -13.76
N ARG A 133 -15.77 15.50 -12.64
CA ARG A 133 -15.50 16.08 -11.33
C ARG A 133 -14.13 15.68 -10.84
N TYR A 134 -13.43 16.66 -10.28
CA TYR A 134 -12.08 16.51 -9.77
C TYR A 134 -11.93 17.20 -8.42
N ALA A 135 -10.91 16.79 -7.68
CA ALA A 135 -10.62 17.28 -6.35
C ALA A 135 -9.26 17.96 -6.34
N ARG A 136 -9.21 19.20 -5.84
CA ARG A 136 -7.96 19.89 -5.49
C ARG A 136 -7.86 20.02 -3.98
N PHE A 137 -6.65 20.20 -3.46
CA PHE A 137 -6.41 20.25 -2.02
C PHE A 137 -5.72 21.56 -1.65
N ILE A 138 -6.12 22.13 -0.51
CA ILE A 138 -5.42 23.24 0.15
C ILE A 138 -5.17 22.90 1.62
N LYS A 139 -4.06 23.39 2.16
CA LYS A 139 -3.75 23.35 3.59
C LYS A 139 -4.51 24.45 4.32
N LEU A 140 -5.19 24.09 5.40
CA LEU A 140 -6.00 24.99 6.23
C LEU A 140 -5.27 25.43 7.50
N TRP A 141 -4.68 24.46 8.21
CA TRP A 141 -3.88 24.67 9.42
C TRP A 141 -2.75 23.65 9.46
N GLY A 142 -1.71 23.90 10.26
CA GLY A 142 -0.61 22.96 10.45
C GLY A 142 -0.06 23.02 11.87
N PHE A 143 0.46 21.89 12.34
CA PHE A 143 1.12 21.81 13.65
C PHE A 143 2.64 21.96 13.51
N PRO A 144 3.32 22.61 14.47
CA PRO A 144 4.78 22.66 14.54
C PRO A 144 5.43 21.27 14.54
N LYS A 145 6.68 21.18 14.07
CA LYS A 145 7.40 19.90 13.95
C LYS A 145 7.56 19.13 15.25
N ASP A 146 7.70 19.87 16.35
CA ASP A 146 7.95 19.32 17.68
C ASP A 146 6.65 19.09 18.49
N THR A 147 5.48 19.13 17.82
CA THR A 147 4.19 18.90 18.49
C THR A 147 4.09 17.45 18.97
N VAL A 148 3.93 17.28 20.28
CA VAL A 148 3.72 15.97 20.90
C VAL A 148 2.35 15.42 20.50
N THR A 149 2.30 14.15 20.10
CA THR A 149 1.04 13.46 19.76
C THR A 149 0.35 12.94 21.02
N ASP A 150 -0.35 13.84 21.72
CA ASP A 150 -1.09 13.56 22.94
C ASP A 150 -2.60 13.85 22.81
N GLY A 151 -3.33 13.76 23.92
CA GLY A 151 -4.76 14.07 23.96
C GLY A 151 -5.07 15.53 23.62
N TRP A 152 -4.17 16.45 23.93
CA TRP A 152 -4.34 17.88 23.61
C TRP A 152 -4.19 18.13 22.11
N TYR A 153 -3.17 17.54 21.47
CA TYR A 153 -3.04 17.54 20.02
C TYR A 153 -4.33 17.04 19.32
N GLN A 154 -4.86 15.90 19.77
CA GLN A 154 -6.08 15.34 19.19
C GLN A 154 -7.30 16.25 19.43
N ALA A 155 -7.40 16.88 20.60
CA ALA A 155 -8.45 17.84 20.91
C ALA A 155 -8.36 19.07 19.99
N CYS A 156 -7.19 19.70 19.88
CA CYS A 156 -6.93 20.83 18.99
C CYS A 156 -7.29 20.50 17.54
N SER A 157 -6.86 19.34 17.05
CA SER A 157 -7.13 18.92 15.68
C SER A 157 -8.64 18.78 15.42
N ASN A 158 -9.37 18.11 16.33
CA ASN A 158 -10.83 17.97 16.22
C ASN A 158 -11.57 19.31 16.33
N LEU A 159 -11.10 20.23 17.19
CA LEU A 159 -11.67 21.58 17.34
C LEU A 159 -11.49 22.41 16.06
N LEU A 160 -10.31 22.35 15.43
CA LEU A 160 -10.05 23.02 14.15
C LEU A 160 -10.86 22.44 13.01
N GLU A 161 -10.95 21.10 12.91
CA GLU A 161 -11.80 20.46 11.89
C GLU A 161 -13.27 20.85 12.07
N ALA A 162 -13.77 20.87 13.31
CA ALA A 162 -15.13 21.32 13.62
C ALA A 162 -15.35 22.79 13.24
N LEU A 163 -14.39 23.67 13.58
CA LEU A 163 -14.39 25.09 13.23
C LEU A 163 -14.56 25.28 11.72
N PHE A 164 -13.68 24.66 10.91
CA PHE A 164 -13.72 24.79 9.46
C PHE A 164 -14.94 24.12 8.83
N CYS A 165 -15.40 22.98 9.36
CA CYS A 165 -16.64 22.35 8.91
C CYS A 165 -17.85 23.28 9.07
N ARG A 166 -17.91 24.07 10.15
CA ARG A 166 -19.00 25.05 10.35
C ARG A 166 -18.78 26.31 9.53
N ALA A 167 -17.55 26.84 9.50
CA ALA A 167 -17.23 28.08 8.77
C ALA A 167 -17.54 27.94 7.28
N PHE A 168 -17.11 26.83 6.66
CA PHE A 168 -17.39 26.53 5.25
C PHE A 168 -18.71 25.79 5.03
N ARG A 169 -19.48 25.56 6.09
CA ARG A 169 -20.76 24.83 6.05
C ARG A 169 -20.62 23.53 5.26
N THR A 170 -19.67 22.68 5.64
CA THR A 170 -19.48 21.38 5.00
C THR A 170 -20.24 20.25 5.67
N HIS A 171 -20.80 20.50 6.86
CA HIS A 171 -21.50 19.50 7.66
C HIS A 171 -23.03 19.55 7.50
N HIS A 172 -23.69 18.39 7.51
CA HIS A 172 -25.16 18.26 7.45
C HIS A 172 -25.85 18.22 8.84
N GLY A 173 -25.57 19.22 9.69
CA GLY A 173 -26.40 19.50 10.87
C GLY A 173 -25.94 19.00 12.24
N MET A 174 -24.92 18.13 12.36
CA MET A 174 -24.39 17.76 13.70
C MET A 174 -23.49 18.83 14.34
N LEU A 175 -23.17 19.91 13.64
CA LEU A 175 -22.47 21.07 14.22
C LEU A 175 -23.41 22.26 14.48
N ASN A 176 -24.72 21.99 14.51
CA ASN A 176 -25.76 22.94 14.89
C ASN A 176 -26.17 22.73 16.36
N ARG A 177 -26.64 23.80 17.02
CA ARG A 177 -27.07 23.76 18.43
C ARG A 177 -28.20 22.75 18.65
N LEU A 178 -28.07 21.92 19.69
CA LEU A 178 -29.15 21.06 20.17
C LEU A 178 -30.35 21.90 20.62
N GLY A 179 -31.57 21.50 20.22
CA GLY A 179 -32.81 22.15 20.68
C GLY A 179 -33.17 23.49 20.02
N SER A 180 -32.39 23.97 19.05
CA SER A 180 -32.74 25.17 18.28
C SER A 180 -34.01 24.94 17.43
N LYS A 181 -35.13 25.56 17.83
CA LYS A 181 -36.36 25.67 17.02
C LYS A 181 -36.22 26.65 15.84
N TYR A 182 -35.05 27.24 15.61
CA TYR A 182 -34.80 28.20 14.52
C TYR A 182 -34.54 27.48 13.18
N GLN A 183 -35.55 26.77 12.68
CA GLN A 183 -35.60 26.35 11.27
C GLN A 183 -36.44 27.25 10.38
N ASN A 184 -37.17 28.26 10.91
CA ASN A 184 -38.16 29.03 10.14
C ASN A 184 -38.10 30.56 10.34
N ASP A 185 -36.95 31.21 10.16
CA ASP A 185 -36.89 32.68 9.99
C ASP A 185 -36.79 33.09 8.50
N GLY A 186 -37.12 32.20 7.55
CA GLY A 186 -37.13 32.50 6.12
C GLY A 186 -35.76 32.85 5.49
N LYS A 187 -34.70 32.99 6.31
CA LYS A 187 -33.32 33.22 5.88
C LYS A 187 -32.54 31.90 5.90
N ALA A 188 -32.39 31.30 4.71
CA ALA A 188 -31.45 30.25 4.31
C ALA A 188 -31.19 29.08 5.29
N SER A 189 -31.52 27.86 4.84
CA SER A 189 -31.19 26.59 5.49
C SER A 189 -29.79 26.59 6.13
N THR A 190 -29.72 26.24 7.42
CA THR A 190 -28.46 26.07 8.18
C THR A 190 -27.68 24.81 7.77
N LEU A 191 -28.16 24.06 6.79
CA LEU A 191 -27.51 22.88 6.27
C LEU A 191 -26.53 23.24 5.16
N GLY A 192 -25.32 22.72 5.32
CA GLY A 192 -24.22 22.90 4.39
C GLY A 192 -24.41 22.22 3.05
N TRP A 193 -23.78 22.79 2.01
CA TRP A 193 -23.63 22.15 0.71
C TRP A 193 -22.43 21.20 0.67
N GLY A 194 -21.47 21.28 1.61
CA GLY A 194 -20.27 20.43 1.56
C GLY A 194 -20.50 18.96 1.93
N LEU A 195 -19.41 18.22 2.15
CA LEU A 195 -19.39 16.75 2.02
C LEU A 195 -19.05 16.00 3.33
N ASN A 196 -19.07 16.68 4.48
CA ASN A 196 -18.81 16.11 5.80
C ASN A 196 -20.12 15.59 6.45
N ILE A 197 -20.12 14.32 6.88
CA ILE A 197 -21.31 13.70 7.50
C ILE A 197 -21.19 13.58 9.03
N MET A 198 -20.02 13.17 9.52
CA MET A 198 -19.78 12.94 10.94
C MET A 198 -19.19 14.20 11.57
N SER A 199 -19.62 14.52 12.79
CA SER A 199 -19.02 15.60 13.59
C SER A 199 -17.55 15.25 13.90
N PRO A 200 -16.59 16.16 13.67
CA PRO A 200 -15.20 15.95 14.07
C PRO A 200 -15.04 15.73 15.58
N LEU A 201 -15.95 16.26 16.40
CA LEU A 201 -15.94 16.11 17.86
C LEU A 201 -16.14 14.65 18.32
N VAL A 202 -16.67 13.78 17.45
CA VAL A 202 -16.83 12.34 17.75
C VAL A 202 -15.71 11.46 17.19
N GLN A 203 -14.69 12.04 16.54
CA GLN A 203 -13.54 11.30 16.01
C GLN A 203 -12.59 10.87 17.15
N GLY A 204 -12.13 9.61 17.13
CA GLY A 204 -11.30 8.99 18.18
C GLY A 204 -11.95 7.75 18.84
N ASN A 205 -13.18 7.40 18.47
CA ASN A 205 -13.96 6.35 19.12
C ASN A 205 -13.84 4.97 18.41
N LEU A 206 -13.51 3.90 19.16
CA LEU A 206 -13.55 2.52 18.63
C LEU A 206 -14.98 1.97 18.44
N ALA A 207 -16.01 2.62 18.98
CA ALA A 207 -17.41 2.26 18.76
C ALA A 207 -18.35 3.46 18.86
N LEU A 208 -18.58 4.16 17.74
CA LEU A 208 -19.69 5.10 17.61
C LEU A 208 -21.01 4.42 17.98
N ASN A 209 -21.76 4.99 18.93
CA ASN A 209 -23.06 4.46 19.32
C ASN A 209 -24.09 4.51 18.16
N LYS A 210 -25.08 3.61 18.20
CA LYS A 210 -26.09 3.48 17.13
C LYS A 210 -26.87 4.79 16.93
N GLU A 211 -27.15 5.52 18.01
CA GLU A 211 -27.92 6.76 17.99
C GLU A 211 -27.20 7.90 17.22
N LEU A 212 -25.91 8.12 17.48
CA LEU A 212 -25.11 9.13 16.76
C LEU A 212 -24.96 8.77 15.28
N ARG A 213 -24.78 7.49 14.96
CA ARG A 213 -24.76 7.02 13.56
C ARG A 213 -26.09 7.28 12.85
N THR A 214 -27.21 7.03 13.53
CA THR A 214 -28.54 7.32 12.98
C THR A 214 -28.72 8.82 12.77
N LYS A 215 -28.38 9.66 13.76
CA LYS A 215 -28.44 11.12 13.66
C LYS A 215 -27.58 11.68 12.51
N ALA A 216 -26.35 11.18 12.36
CA ALA A 216 -25.45 11.58 11.28
C ALA A 216 -26.01 11.23 9.90
N ASN A 217 -26.56 10.03 9.72
CA ASN A 217 -27.10 9.56 8.44
C ASN A 217 -28.43 10.25 8.05
N ILE A 218 -29.17 10.84 9.00
CA ILE A 218 -30.36 11.63 8.71
C ILE A 218 -30.01 12.96 8.04
N GLY A 219 -28.87 13.58 8.40
CA GLY A 219 -28.46 14.89 7.89
C GLY A 219 -28.51 15.02 6.35
N PRO A 220 -27.82 14.13 5.60
CA PRO A 220 -27.83 14.12 4.14
C PRO A 220 -29.22 14.05 3.50
N SER A 221 -30.17 13.32 4.09
CA SER A 221 -31.55 13.23 3.57
C SER A 221 -32.33 14.55 3.63
N LYS A 222 -31.89 15.49 4.48
CA LYS A 222 -32.48 16.83 4.66
C LYS A 222 -31.68 17.93 3.97
N ALA A 223 -30.54 17.60 3.35
CA ALA A 223 -29.66 18.59 2.71
C ALA A 223 -30.40 19.33 1.58
N PRO A 224 -30.13 20.63 1.33
CA PRO A 224 -30.72 21.35 0.21
C PRO A 224 -30.24 20.84 -1.16
N ASP A 225 -29.08 20.16 -1.19
CA ASP A 225 -28.51 19.57 -2.40
C ASP A 225 -29.16 18.21 -2.74
N ARG A 226 -29.83 18.15 -3.90
CA ARG A 226 -30.50 16.94 -4.40
C ARG A 226 -29.54 15.76 -4.58
N GLN A 227 -28.27 15.99 -4.94
CA GLN A 227 -27.30 14.90 -5.13
C GLN A 227 -26.87 14.30 -3.79
N ILE A 228 -26.80 15.11 -2.74
CA ILE A 228 -26.53 14.66 -1.37
C ILE A 228 -27.73 13.88 -0.81
N GLN A 229 -28.96 14.34 -1.08
CA GLN A 229 -30.17 13.60 -0.73
C GLN A 229 -30.20 12.23 -1.43
N TYR A 230 -29.86 12.18 -2.71
CA TYR A 230 -29.81 10.94 -3.48
C TYR A 230 -28.82 9.93 -2.91
N TRP A 231 -27.65 10.39 -2.44
CA TRP A 231 -26.67 9.52 -1.78
C TRP A 231 -27.26 8.77 -0.57
N ALA A 232 -28.12 9.41 0.23
CA ALA A 232 -28.72 8.76 1.40
C ALA A 232 -29.55 7.52 1.02
N VAL A 233 -30.26 7.59 -0.11
CA VAL A 233 -31.03 6.46 -0.66
C VAL A 233 -30.10 5.43 -1.31
N PHE A 234 -29.14 5.89 -2.11
CA PHE A 234 -28.17 5.04 -2.80
C PHE A 234 -27.37 4.17 -1.82
N ASN A 235 -26.80 4.77 -0.77
CA ASN A 235 -25.99 4.08 0.24
C ASN A 235 -26.79 3.00 0.98
N SER A 236 -28.06 3.29 1.31
CA SER A 236 -28.96 2.34 1.96
C SER A 236 -29.24 1.11 1.07
N ARG A 237 -29.50 1.33 -0.23
CA ARG A 237 -29.70 0.25 -1.21
C ARG A 237 -28.42 -0.56 -1.45
N GLN A 238 -27.28 0.11 -1.54
CA GLN A 238 -25.99 -0.54 -1.77
C GLN A 238 -25.60 -1.45 -0.59
N LYS A 239 -25.83 -1.01 0.66
CA LYS A 239 -25.63 -1.85 1.85
C LYS A 239 -26.53 -3.08 1.85
N ALA A 240 -27.81 -2.92 1.55
CA ALA A 240 -28.74 -4.04 1.43
C ALA A 240 -28.36 -5.03 0.31
N ALA A 241 -27.86 -4.51 -0.83
CA ALA A 241 -27.36 -5.34 -1.93
C ALA A 241 -26.06 -6.06 -1.56
N ALA A 242 -25.13 -5.39 -0.87
CA ALA A 242 -23.87 -5.97 -0.41
C ALA A 242 -24.10 -7.06 0.66
N GLU A 243 -25.06 -6.87 1.57
CA GLU A 243 -25.47 -7.90 2.54
C GLU A 243 -26.13 -9.10 1.84
N LYS A 244 -26.99 -8.86 0.84
CA LYS A 244 -27.56 -9.94 0.01
C LYS A 244 -26.47 -10.67 -0.80
N LYS A 245 -25.48 -9.95 -1.33
CA LYS A 245 -24.37 -10.52 -2.10
C LYS A 245 -23.43 -11.34 -1.21
N ARG A 246 -23.08 -10.85 -0.01
CA ARG A 246 -22.33 -11.59 1.02
C ARG A 246 -23.02 -12.88 1.47
N ARG A 247 -24.37 -12.91 1.50
CA ARG A 247 -25.14 -14.13 1.79
C ARG A 247 -25.24 -15.10 0.60
N LYS A 248 -25.00 -14.63 -0.62
CA LYS A 248 -25.09 -15.44 -1.86
C LYS A 248 -23.72 -15.95 -2.33
N GLU A 249 -22.64 -15.33 -1.87
CA GLU A 249 -21.25 -15.76 -2.07
C GLU A 249 -20.80 -16.73 -0.96
N SER A 250 -21.55 -17.82 -0.74
CA SER A 250 -20.96 -19.06 -0.23
C SER A 250 -20.55 -19.88 -1.45
N ILE A 251 -19.24 -19.99 -1.65
CA ILE A 251 -18.49 -20.88 -2.57
C ILE A 251 -19.37 -21.60 -3.61
N LYS A 252 -19.46 -21.05 -4.82
CA LYS A 252 -19.82 -21.82 -6.02
C LYS A 252 -18.97 -21.38 -7.23
N ALA A 253 -18.11 -22.33 -7.62
CA ALA A 253 -17.41 -22.58 -8.90
C ALA A 253 -16.81 -21.36 -9.65
N VAL A 254 -15.49 -21.19 -9.53
CA VAL A 254 -14.69 -20.17 -10.26
C VAL A 254 -13.64 -20.82 -11.20
N PHE A 255 -13.85 -22.06 -11.65
CA PHE A 255 -12.95 -22.69 -12.64
C PHE A 255 -13.69 -23.38 -13.78
N GLU A 256 -14.74 -22.75 -14.30
CA GLU A 256 -15.57 -23.38 -15.34
C GLU A 256 -16.10 -22.40 -16.40
N LYS A 257 -15.39 -21.28 -16.64
CA LYS A 257 -15.68 -20.45 -17.81
C LYS A 257 -14.51 -20.50 -18.77
N ASP A 258 -14.79 -21.15 -19.90
CA ASP A 258 -14.03 -21.02 -21.14
C ASP A 258 -13.89 -19.53 -21.48
N PHE A 259 -12.68 -19.07 -21.75
CA PHE A 259 -12.43 -17.68 -22.13
C PHE A 259 -13.18 -17.31 -23.41
N ASP A 260 -13.45 -18.29 -24.27
CA ASP A 260 -14.28 -18.16 -25.46
C ASP A 260 -15.72 -17.79 -25.09
N ILE A 261 -16.35 -18.54 -24.18
CA ILE A 261 -17.71 -18.26 -23.69
C ILE A 261 -17.77 -16.88 -23.02
N ALA A 262 -16.75 -16.52 -22.23
CA ALA A 262 -16.70 -15.21 -21.56
C ALA A 262 -16.67 -14.06 -22.58
N LEU A 263 -15.90 -14.20 -23.66
CA LEU A 263 -15.84 -13.22 -24.73
C LEU A 263 -17.15 -13.20 -25.54
N GLN A 264 -17.72 -14.35 -25.88
CA GLN A 264 -19.00 -14.45 -26.59
C GLN A 264 -20.12 -13.73 -25.83
N ILE A 265 -20.23 -13.96 -24.51
CA ILE A 265 -21.21 -13.27 -23.65
C ILE A 265 -20.94 -11.76 -23.61
N ALA A 266 -19.67 -11.34 -23.50
CA ALA A 266 -19.32 -9.92 -23.49
C ALA A 266 -19.73 -9.21 -24.80
N LEU A 267 -19.71 -9.94 -25.91
CA LEU A 267 -20.15 -9.51 -27.23
C LEU A 267 -21.65 -9.72 -27.47
N ASN A 268 -22.46 -9.89 -26.41
CA ASN A 268 -23.90 -10.11 -26.47
C ASN A 268 -24.32 -11.38 -27.24
N ASN A 269 -23.49 -12.42 -27.22
CA ASN A 269 -23.66 -13.66 -27.96
C ASN A 269 -23.73 -13.48 -29.50
N ASP A 270 -23.10 -12.43 -30.02
CA ASP A 270 -22.90 -12.24 -31.46
C ASP A 270 -21.79 -13.19 -31.95
N GLU A 271 -22.18 -14.30 -32.57
CA GLU A 271 -21.26 -15.34 -33.08
C GLU A 271 -20.35 -14.83 -34.20
N GLU A 272 -20.86 -13.98 -35.09
CA GLU A 272 -20.08 -13.45 -36.21
C GLU A 272 -19.00 -12.50 -35.68
N ALA A 273 -19.36 -11.61 -34.76
CA ALA A 273 -18.40 -10.75 -34.09
C ALA A 273 -17.36 -11.54 -33.30
N PHE A 274 -17.78 -12.58 -32.57
CA PHE A 274 -16.90 -13.44 -31.80
C PHE A 274 -15.89 -14.17 -32.70
N ASN A 275 -16.34 -14.85 -33.74
CA ASN A 275 -15.47 -15.60 -34.65
C ASN A 275 -14.48 -14.67 -35.36
N LYS A 276 -14.95 -13.52 -35.86
CA LYS A 276 -14.09 -12.50 -36.51
C LYS A 276 -13.00 -11.98 -35.56
N ILE A 277 -13.33 -11.73 -34.30
CA ILE A 277 -12.34 -11.31 -33.30
C ILE A 277 -11.38 -12.46 -33.00
N ARG A 278 -11.89 -13.65 -32.71
CA ARG A 278 -11.08 -14.82 -32.36
C ARG A 278 -10.05 -15.15 -33.44
N GLU A 279 -10.49 -15.19 -34.70
CA GLU A 279 -9.61 -15.39 -35.85
C GLU A 279 -8.57 -14.27 -35.95
N SER A 280 -8.99 -13.00 -35.81
CA SER A 280 -8.07 -11.85 -35.82
C SER A 280 -7.06 -11.89 -34.67
N LEU A 281 -7.43 -12.40 -33.50
CA LEU A 281 -6.54 -12.56 -32.34
C LEU A 281 -5.47 -13.62 -32.62
N GLN A 282 -5.83 -14.71 -33.30
CA GLN A 282 -4.94 -15.84 -33.58
C GLN A 282 -4.10 -15.67 -34.86
N LEU A 283 -4.50 -14.81 -35.80
CA LEU A 283 -3.83 -14.63 -37.08
C LEU A 283 -2.53 -13.82 -36.94
N GLN A 284 -1.37 -14.40 -37.24
CA GLN A 284 -0.11 -13.65 -37.30
C GLN A 284 -0.15 -12.62 -38.44
N GLN A 285 0.12 -11.35 -38.14
CA GLN A 285 0.17 -10.29 -39.16
C GLN A 285 1.58 -10.19 -39.76
N GLU A 286 1.66 -10.04 -41.07
CA GLU A 286 2.92 -9.79 -41.78
C GLU A 286 3.49 -8.41 -41.43
N THR A 287 4.81 -8.31 -41.34
CA THR A 287 5.55 -7.08 -41.01
C THR A 287 5.19 -5.95 -41.97
N SER A 288 4.64 -4.87 -41.43
CA SER A 288 4.34 -3.64 -42.17
C SER A 288 5.51 -2.66 -42.02
N ASN A 289 5.84 -1.93 -43.09
CA ASN A 289 6.84 -0.85 -43.01
C ASN A 289 6.30 0.29 -42.13
N PHE A 290 7.00 0.57 -41.03
CA PHE A 290 6.63 1.65 -40.10
C PHE A 290 6.98 3.03 -40.67
N SER A 291 6.13 4.03 -40.38
CA SER A 291 6.33 5.43 -40.80
C SER A 291 7.46 6.12 -40.00
N GLU A 292 8.20 7.03 -40.65
CA GLU A 292 9.29 7.83 -40.04
C GLU A 292 8.82 8.81 -38.94
N ASP A 293 7.52 9.02 -38.73
CA ASP A 293 6.94 10.04 -37.82
C ASP A 293 6.89 9.63 -36.33
N LEU A 294 7.65 8.59 -35.93
CA LEU A 294 7.62 7.98 -34.59
C LEU A 294 8.78 8.38 -33.68
N ALA A 295 9.83 9.00 -34.21
CA ALA A 295 11.07 9.30 -33.48
C ALA A 295 10.90 10.19 -32.23
N HIS A 296 9.80 10.96 -32.18
CA HIS A 296 9.53 11.91 -31.09
C HIS A 296 8.50 11.41 -30.06
N ILE A 297 7.93 10.21 -30.25
CA ILE A 297 6.89 9.68 -29.37
C ILE A 297 7.53 8.75 -28.33
N PRO A 298 7.40 9.03 -27.01
CA PRO A 298 8.01 8.18 -25.99
C PRO A 298 7.16 6.93 -25.75
N PHE A 299 7.69 5.77 -26.12
CA PHE A 299 7.14 4.46 -25.82
C PHE A 299 8.28 3.47 -25.53
N CYS A 300 7.93 2.31 -24.98
CA CYS A 300 8.84 1.20 -24.68
C CYS A 300 8.35 -0.07 -25.37
N GLY A 301 9.27 -0.87 -25.89
CA GLY A 301 8.99 -2.13 -26.58
C GLY A 301 8.63 -1.98 -28.05
N SER A 302 8.06 -3.04 -28.64
CA SER A 302 7.95 -3.16 -30.10
C SER A 302 6.54 -2.85 -30.62
N LEU A 303 6.46 -2.08 -31.72
CA LEU A 303 5.22 -1.84 -32.46
C LEU A 303 4.66 -3.10 -33.13
N THR A 304 5.47 -4.14 -33.34
CA THR A 304 5.02 -5.45 -33.84
C THR A 304 4.37 -6.32 -32.75
N SER A 305 4.42 -5.90 -31.49
CA SER A 305 3.86 -6.68 -30.38
C SER A 305 2.34 -6.81 -30.51
N GLU A 306 1.82 -8.01 -30.31
CA GLU A 306 0.38 -8.30 -30.36
C GLU A 306 -0.37 -7.83 -29.09
N VAL A 307 0.37 -7.46 -28.05
CA VAL A 307 -0.16 -6.88 -26.81
C VAL A 307 0.46 -5.53 -26.54
N ALA A 308 -0.37 -4.61 -26.05
CA ALA A 308 0.10 -3.34 -25.52
C ALA A 308 -0.48 -3.03 -24.14
N ALA A 309 0.16 -2.12 -23.41
CA ALA A 309 -0.33 -1.57 -22.16
C ALA A 309 -0.22 -0.04 -22.14
N ILE A 310 -1.35 0.63 -21.87
CA ILE A 310 -1.39 2.07 -21.59
C ILE A 310 -1.41 2.25 -20.08
N LEU A 311 -0.30 2.77 -19.56
CA LEU A 311 -0.06 2.91 -18.14
C LEU A 311 -0.63 4.23 -17.61
N ASP A 312 -1.32 4.14 -16.48
CA ASP A 312 -1.71 5.29 -15.67
C ASP A 312 -0.58 5.59 -14.66
N TYR A 313 -0.86 5.51 -13.37
CA TYR A 313 0.13 5.56 -12.29
C TYR A 313 0.39 4.16 -11.70
N ALA A 314 1.51 4.02 -10.99
CA ALA A 314 1.75 2.86 -10.13
C ALA A 314 0.95 3.00 -8.82
N ALA A 315 0.09 2.04 -8.52
CA ALA A 315 -0.72 2.01 -7.31
C ALA A 315 0.17 1.75 -6.09
N VAL A 316 0.00 2.55 -5.03
CA VAL A 316 0.78 2.47 -3.78
C VAL A 316 -0.05 1.90 -2.63
N SER A 317 0.59 1.44 -1.55
CA SER A 317 -0.14 1.06 -0.34
C SER A 317 -0.84 2.27 0.29
N GLY A 318 -2.11 2.13 0.72
CA GLY A 318 -2.82 3.16 1.49
C GLY A 318 -2.23 3.41 2.89
N ALA A 319 -1.28 2.58 3.31
CA ALA A 319 -0.48 2.74 4.52
C ALA A 319 0.96 3.20 4.23
N ASN A 320 1.26 3.60 2.99
CA ASN A 320 2.58 4.11 2.65
C ASN A 320 2.74 5.54 3.18
N ASP A 321 3.75 5.72 4.02
CA ASP A 321 4.02 6.98 4.72
C ASP A 321 5.10 7.80 4.00
N THR A 322 5.89 7.18 3.13
CA THR A 322 6.90 7.85 2.30
C THR A 322 6.50 7.83 0.84
N PRO A 323 6.67 8.94 0.08
CA PRO A 323 6.77 8.82 -1.36
C PRO A 323 7.83 7.76 -1.67
N MET A 324 7.60 6.87 -2.64
CA MET A 324 8.76 6.15 -3.20
C MET A 324 9.79 7.23 -3.53
N ARG A 325 11.04 7.03 -3.08
CA ARG A 325 12.11 7.96 -3.42
C ARG A 325 11.98 8.21 -4.92
N ALA A 326 11.66 9.45 -5.29
CA ALA A 326 12.06 9.91 -6.59
C ALA A 326 13.55 9.60 -6.60
N SER A 327 13.97 8.64 -7.43
CA SER A 327 15.38 8.54 -7.78
C SER A 327 15.81 9.99 -8.05
N ASN A 328 16.84 10.48 -7.36
CA ASN A 328 17.29 11.88 -7.37
C ASN A 328 17.79 12.37 -8.76
N ASN A 329 17.32 11.75 -9.84
CA ASN A 329 17.63 11.98 -11.24
C ASN A 329 16.36 12.40 -12.00
N ASP A 330 15.48 13.21 -11.38
CA ASP A 330 14.27 13.73 -12.04
C ASP A 330 14.60 14.74 -13.18
N ASP A 331 15.87 15.06 -13.40
CA ASP A 331 16.36 15.94 -14.48
C ASP A 331 16.94 15.19 -15.69
N GLU A 332 17.06 13.86 -15.67
CA GLU A 332 17.43 13.08 -16.86
C GLU A 332 16.17 12.48 -17.50
N GLN A 333 16.02 12.68 -18.82
CA GLN A 333 14.98 12.05 -19.64
C GLN A 333 15.07 10.51 -19.55
N GLN A 334 14.52 9.93 -18.49
CA GLN A 334 14.47 8.47 -18.35
C GLN A 334 13.55 7.91 -19.43
N MET A 335 14.12 7.13 -20.34
CA MET A 335 13.35 6.30 -21.27
C MET A 335 12.35 5.46 -20.47
N LEU A 336 11.11 5.38 -20.94
CA LEU A 336 10.13 4.47 -20.35
C LEU A 336 10.71 3.05 -20.33
N THR A 337 10.59 2.37 -19.19
CA THR A 337 10.98 0.98 -19.03
C THR A 337 9.78 0.12 -18.70
N ILE A 338 9.89 -1.19 -18.90
CA ILE A 338 8.84 -2.14 -18.57
C ILE A 338 8.65 -2.17 -17.04
N PRO A 339 7.44 -1.92 -16.51
CA PRO A 339 7.17 -1.99 -15.09
C PRO A 339 7.50 -3.37 -14.50
N TRP A 340 8.06 -3.42 -13.29
CA TRP A 340 8.47 -4.67 -12.63
C TRP A 340 7.36 -5.74 -12.58
N SER A 341 6.09 -5.32 -12.47
CA SER A 341 4.96 -6.23 -12.43
C SER A 341 4.73 -6.95 -13.76
N LEU A 342 5.00 -6.28 -14.88
CA LEU A 342 4.92 -6.86 -16.22
C LEU A 342 6.20 -7.63 -16.57
N ASP A 343 7.37 -7.07 -16.24
CA ASP A 343 8.68 -7.73 -16.39
C ASP A 343 8.70 -9.08 -15.64
N GLY A 344 8.21 -9.11 -14.40
CA GLY A 344 8.09 -10.34 -13.63
C GLY A 344 7.08 -11.34 -14.24
N CYS A 345 6.07 -10.86 -14.98
CA CYS A 345 5.21 -11.72 -15.79
C CYS A 345 5.90 -12.24 -17.06
N GLY A 346 7.14 -11.85 -17.39
CA GLY A 346 7.86 -12.31 -18.57
C GLY A 346 7.68 -11.43 -19.82
N PHE A 347 7.11 -10.23 -19.66
CA PHE A 347 7.10 -9.25 -20.75
C PHE A 347 8.50 -8.66 -20.98
N THR A 348 8.89 -8.55 -22.25
CA THR A 348 10.15 -8.00 -22.74
C THR A 348 9.85 -6.96 -23.82
N GLU A 349 10.85 -6.15 -24.20
CA GLU A 349 10.65 -5.12 -25.24
C GLU A 349 10.24 -5.72 -26.60
N GLU A 350 10.45 -7.02 -26.80
CA GLU A 350 10.10 -7.72 -28.03
C GLU A 350 8.63 -8.17 -28.09
N ASN A 351 7.96 -8.34 -26.95
CA ASN A 351 6.63 -8.96 -26.86
C ASN A 351 5.52 -8.06 -26.27
N ILE A 352 5.85 -6.83 -25.87
CA ILE A 352 4.88 -5.84 -25.43
C ILE A 352 5.20 -4.44 -25.99
N LEU A 353 4.16 -3.66 -26.23
CA LEU A 353 4.25 -2.22 -26.46
C LEU A 353 3.70 -1.45 -25.24
N ILE A 354 4.44 -0.49 -24.71
CA ILE A 354 4.07 0.25 -23.49
C ILE A 354 4.22 1.75 -23.69
N TRP A 355 3.23 2.51 -23.25
CA TRP A 355 3.35 3.97 -23.08
C TRP A 355 2.43 4.45 -21.95
N THR A 356 2.67 5.65 -21.43
CA THR A 356 1.82 6.28 -20.40
C THR A 356 0.72 7.12 -21.03
N TYR A 357 -0.38 7.32 -20.30
CA TYR A 357 -1.51 8.13 -20.76
C TYR A 357 -1.13 9.60 -21.10
N ASP A 358 -0.07 10.12 -20.51
CA ASP A 358 0.43 11.49 -20.69
C ASP A 358 1.83 11.56 -21.32
N PHE A 359 2.37 10.42 -21.77
CA PHE A 359 3.71 10.33 -22.37
C PHE A 359 4.86 10.76 -21.43
N LYS A 360 4.63 10.78 -20.12
CA LYS A 360 5.65 11.05 -19.09
C LYS A 360 6.15 9.75 -18.46
N SER A 361 7.14 9.86 -17.57
CA SER A 361 7.67 8.73 -16.82
C SER A 361 6.58 8.01 -15.99
N PHE A 362 6.60 6.68 -16.03
CA PHE A 362 5.72 5.87 -15.22
C PHE A 362 6.12 5.99 -13.74
N THR A 363 5.27 6.62 -12.93
CA THR A 363 5.57 6.97 -11.53
C THR A 363 4.45 6.55 -10.59
N SER A 364 4.77 6.49 -9.29
CA SER A 364 3.77 6.28 -8.24
C SER A 364 2.71 7.37 -8.25
N ILE A 365 1.49 7.04 -7.80
CA ILE A 365 0.42 8.03 -7.65
C ILE A 365 0.89 9.23 -6.82
N GLY A 366 0.47 10.41 -7.27
CA GLY A 366 0.89 11.72 -6.76
C GLY A 366 -0.17 12.77 -7.07
N LEU A 367 -0.07 13.96 -6.46
CA LEU A 367 -1.07 15.04 -6.61
C LEU A 367 -1.30 15.46 -8.07
N LYS A 368 -0.26 15.40 -8.92
CA LYS A 368 -0.35 15.69 -10.36
C LYS A 368 -1.40 14.86 -11.10
N HIS A 369 -1.69 13.64 -10.62
CA HIS A 369 -2.64 12.72 -11.26
C HIS A 369 -4.12 13.02 -10.92
N LEU A 370 -4.37 13.95 -9.99
CA LEU A 370 -5.74 14.36 -9.60
C LEU A 370 -6.25 15.56 -10.39
N GLY A 371 -5.42 16.15 -11.25
CA GLY A 371 -5.80 17.25 -12.12
C GLY A 371 -6.63 16.81 -13.33
N HIS A 372 -7.43 17.75 -13.84
CA HIS A 372 -7.82 17.77 -15.25
C HIS A 372 -6.56 18.24 -16.01
N ASP A 373 -6.05 17.60 -17.05
CA ASP A 373 -6.72 17.50 -18.35
C ASP A 373 -5.78 16.76 -19.34
N ILE A 374 -6.08 15.50 -19.66
CA ILE A 374 -5.27 14.67 -20.58
C ILE A 374 -5.42 15.16 -22.02
N LEU A 375 -6.55 15.83 -22.32
CA LEU A 375 -6.96 16.19 -23.67
C LEU A 375 -6.65 17.65 -24.01
N THR A 376 -6.26 18.49 -23.05
CA THR A 376 -5.75 19.84 -23.34
C THR A 376 -4.38 19.85 -24.00
N TYR A 377 -3.62 18.75 -23.96
CA TYR A 377 -2.33 18.68 -24.66
C TYR A 377 -2.58 18.15 -26.08
N PRO A 378 -2.60 19.00 -27.12
CA PRO A 378 -3.01 18.58 -28.47
C PRO A 378 -2.10 17.49 -29.03
N ASP A 379 -0.80 17.54 -28.68
CA ASP A 379 0.19 16.58 -29.13
C ASP A 379 -0.01 15.19 -28.52
N ALA A 380 -0.49 15.12 -27.26
CA ALA A 380 -0.69 13.83 -26.58
C ALA A 380 -1.78 13.01 -27.28
N ARG A 381 -2.88 13.65 -27.68
CA ARG A 381 -3.93 12.97 -28.46
C ARG A 381 -3.38 12.43 -29.77
N LYS A 382 -2.64 13.26 -30.53
CA LYS A 382 -2.03 12.87 -31.80
C LYS A 382 -1.07 11.69 -31.61
N PHE A 383 -0.25 11.71 -30.57
CA PHE A 383 0.67 10.61 -30.27
C PHE A 383 -0.05 9.28 -29.99
N HIS A 384 -1.12 9.30 -29.19
CA HIS A 384 -1.95 8.10 -28.96
C HIS A 384 -2.56 7.58 -30.26
N GLU A 385 -3.11 8.46 -31.09
CA GLU A 385 -3.68 8.10 -32.39
C GLU A 385 -2.62 7.51 -33.33
N THR A 386 -1.41 8.10 -33.37
CA THR A 386 -0.27 7.62 -34.17
C THR A 386 0.22 6.25 -33.70
N LEU A 387 0.42 6.04 -32.40
CA LEU A 387 0.84 4.74 -31.87
C LEU A 387 -0.21 3.66 -32.14
N LEU A 388 -1.48 3.96 -31.90
CA LEU A 388 -2.56 3.03 -32.22
C LEU A 388 -2.61 2.74 -33.72
N ALA A 389 -2.35 3.70 -34.59
CA ALA A 389 -2.33 3.49 -36.03
C ALA A 389 -1.17 2.60 -36.51
N ASN A 390 0.00 2.73 -35.91
CA ASN A 390 1.21 2.02 -36.33
C ASN A 390 1.47 0.72 -35.56
N SER A 391 0.82 0.50 -34.42
CA SER A 391 0.98 -0.72 -33.63
C SER A 391 0.20 -1.91 -34.21
N GLN A 392 0.73 -3.12 -34.09
CA GLN A 392 0.04 -4.39 -34.38
C GLN A 392 -0.70 -4.97 -33.15
N ALA A 393 -0.76 -4.22 -32.04
CA ALA A 393 -1.39 -4.69 -30.81
C ALA A 393 -2.87 -4.98 -31.01
N LYS A 394 -3.27 -6.21 -30.65
CA LYS A 394 -4.62 -6.73 -30.77
C LYS A 394 -5.38 -6.64 -29.45
N ILE A 395 -4.68 -6.90 -28.34
CA ILE A 395 -5.20 -6.71 -26.98
C ILE A 395 -4.41 -5.57 -26.31
N ILE A 396 -5.12 -4.56 -25.82
CA ILE A 396 -4.55 -3.38 -25.21
C ILE A 396 -5.06 -3.27 -23.78
N PHE A 397 -4.17 -3.41 -22.81
CA PHE A 397 -4.50 -3.24 -21.39
C PHE A 397 -4.54 -1.76 -21.03
N LEU A 398 -5.67 -1.29 -20.53
CA LEU A 398 -5.82 0.05 -19.98
C LEU A 398 -5.59 -0.03 -18.48
N CYS A 399 -4.36 0.19 -18.05
CA CYS A 399 -3.90 -0.02 -16.67
C CYS A 399 -4.20 1.20 -15.78
N GLY A 400 -5.48 1.59 -15.72
CA GLY A 400 -5.98 2.63 -14.83
C GLY A 400 -7.10 3.49 -15.44
N PRO A 401 -7.78 4.30 -14.62
CA PRO A 401 -8.95 5.05 -15.06
C PRO A 401 -8.63 6.19 -16.04
N GLN A 402 -7.42 6.75 -16.01
CA GLN A 402 -7.04 7.80 -16.96
C GLN A 402 -6.83 7.24 -18.36
N SER A 403 -6.25 6.04 -18.49
CA SER A 403 -6.13 5.37 -19.80
C SER A 403 -7.50 4.95 -20.35
N GLU A 404 -8.46 4.58 -19.50
CA GLU A 404 -9.87 4.42 -19.91
C GLU A 404 -10.48 5.74 -20.41
N LYS A 405 -10.33 6.84 -19.66
CA LYS A 405 -10.86 8.17 -20.05
C LYS A 405 -10.30 8.61 -21.40
N LEU A 406 -9.01 8.39 -21.62
CA LEU A 406 -8.32 8.66 -22.88
C LEU A 406 -8.90 7.86 -24.04
N ILE A 407 -9.00 6.53 -23.93
CA ILE A 407 -9.48 5.68 -25.03
C ILE A 407 -10.94 5.99 -25.38
N ARG A 408 -11.78 6.32 -24.39
CA ARG A 408 -13.15 6.77 -24.64
C ARG A 408 -13.23 8.07 -25.46
N ALA A 409 -12.21 8.93 -25.37
CA ALA A 409 -12.16 10.18 -26.12
C ALA A 409 -11.62 10.00 -27.56
N ILE A 410 -10.76 9.01 -27.78
CA ILE A 410 -10.09 8.77 -29.06
C ILE A 410 -10.86 7.74 -29.91
N VAL A 411 -11.31 6.64 -29.30
CA VAL A 411 -11.91 5.51 -29.99
C VAL A 411 -13.43 5.58 -29.85
N ARG A 412 -14.15 5.70 -30.98
CA ARG A 412 -15.61 5.52 -31.05
C ARG A 412 -15.95 4.03 -30.83
N SER A 413 -15.97 3.62 -29.57
CA SER A 413 -16.12 2.22 -29.17
C SER A 413 -17.41 1.99 -28.39
N SER A 414 -18.02 0.81 -28.60
CA SER A 414 -19.08 0.31 -27.75
C SER A 414 -18.47 -0.23 -26.45
N ARG A 415 -19.13 0.08 -25.32
CA ARG A 415 -18.73 -0.43 -24.00
C ARG A 415 -19.42 -1.76 -23.74
N HIS A 416 -18.63 -2.79 -23.51
CA HIS A 416 -19.03 -4.12 -23.11
C HIS A 416 -18.51 -4.43 -21.70
N THR A 417 -18.96 -5.55 -21.12
CA THR A 417 -18.45 -6.05 -19.84
C THR A 417 -17.94 -7.47 -20.03
N LEU A 418 -16.63 -7.66 -19.86
CA LEU A 418 -16.00 -8.98 -19.86
C LEU A 418 -15.98 -9.51 -18.42
N SER A 419 -16.61 -10.66 -18.17
CA SER A 419 -16.68 -11.26 -16.84
C SER A 419 -15.76 -12.48 -16.77
N LEU A 420 -14.59 -12.31 -16.13
CA LEU A 420 -13.58 -13.35 -15.95
C LEU A 420 -13.58 -13.80 -14.50
N ARG A 421 -13.98 -15.06 -14.25
CA ARG A 421 -13.79 -15.75 -12.97
C ARG A 421 -14.17 -14.91 -11.73
N GLY A 422 -15.34 -14.25 -11.77
CA GLY A 422 -15.87 -13.43 -10.68
C GLY A 422 -15.42 -11.96 -10.68
N PHE A 423 -14.69 -11.53 -11.70
CA PHE A 423 -14.28 -10.15 -11.93
C PHE A 423 -14.86 -9.60 -13.21
N ASP A 424 -15.39 -8.38 -13.14
CA ASP A 424 -15.91 -7.66 -14.31
C ASP A 424 -14.90 -6.62 -14.78
N TYR A 425 -14.67 -6.58 -16.09
CA TYR A 425 -13.77 -5.67 -16.78
C TYR A 425 -14.57 -4.88 -17.81
N PRO A 426 -14.53 -3.53 -17.77
CA PRO A 426 -14.94 -2.75 -18.91
C PRO A 426 -14.11 -3.13 -20.13
N LEU A 427 -14.80 -3.49 -21.21
CA LEU A 427 -14.22 -3.90 -22.48
C LEU A 427 -14.66 -2.90 -23.55
N TYR A 428 -13.71 -2.34 -24.30
CA TYR A 428 -14.00 -1.54 -25.47
C TYR A 428 -13.51 -2.25 -26.71
N ARG A 429 -14.29 -2.18 -27.78
CA ARG A 429 -13.95 -2.78 -29.07
C ARG A 429 -13.71 -1.68 -30.10
N ASP A 430 -12.62 -1.80 -30.84
CA ASP A 430 -12.46 -1.11 -32.13
C ASP A 430 -12.86 -2.08 -33.25
N PRO A 431 -14.05 -1.90 -33.86
CA PRO A 431 -14.54 -2.79 -34.91
C PRO A 431 -13.77 -2.66 -36.22
N LEU A 432 -13.06 -1.55 -36.44
CA LEU A 432 -12.31 -1.33 -37.69
C LEU A 432 -11.03 -2.18 -37.71
N ARG A 433 -10.36 -2.29 -36.57
CA ARG A 433 -9.08 -3.01 -36.43
C ARG A 433 -9.21 -4.32 -35.65
N ASN A 434 -10.43 -4.71 -35.26
CA ASN A 434 -10.74 -5.85 -34.40
C ASN A 434 -9.92 -5.90 -33.10
N ARG A 435 -9.66 -4.73 -32.49
CA ARG A 435 -8.88 -4.64 -31.24
C ARG A 435 -9.77 -4.64 -30.01
N LEU A 436 -9.25 -5.26 -28.96
CA LEU A 436 -9.87 -5.29 -27.64
C LEU A 436 -9.09 -4.41 -26.67
N PHE A 437 -9.77 -3.47 -26.03
CA PHE A 437 -9.21 -2.66 -24.95
C PHE A 437 -9.82 -3.12 -23.62
N ILE A 438 -8.99 -3.71 -22.77
CA ILE A 438 -9.43 -4.30 -21.49
C ILE A 438 -9.03 -3.36 -20.37
N CYS A 439 -10.00 -2.81 -19.65
CA CYS A 439 -9.74 -1.93 -18.51
C CYS A 439 -9.29 -2.74 -17.31
N CYS A 440 -7.98 -2.67 -17.04
CA CYS A 440 -7.32 -3.37 -15.95
C CYS A 440 -7.08 -2.43 -14.76
N PRO A 441 -6.96 -2.96 -13.54
CA PRO A 441 -6.50 -2.17 -12.41
C PRO A 441 -5.12 -1.54 -12.66
N PRO A 442 -4.79 -0.39 -12.05
CA PRO A 442 -3.44 0.16 -12.11
C PRO A 442 -2.39 -0.84 -11.62
N LEU A 443 -1.22 -0.84 -12.24
CA LEU A 443 -0.15 -1.77 -11.86
C LEU A 443 0.39 -1.44 -10.46
N PRO A 444 0.77 -2.44 -9.66
CA PRO A 444 1.31 -2.21 -8.32
C PRO A 444 2.69 -1.56 -8.38
N ALA A 445 2.93 -0.57 -7.53
CA ALA A 445 4.25 0.03 -7.36
C ALA A 445 5.24 -0.93 -6.68
N GLU A 446 4.75 -1.76 -5.75
CA GLU A 446 5.53 -2.77 -5.03
C GLU A 446 4.67 -3.99 -4.72
N ILE A 447 5.28 -5.10 -4.32
CA ILE A 447 4.57 -6.36 -4.02
C ILE A 447 3.53 -6.22 -2.89
N TRP A 448 3.68 -5.22 -2.00
CA TRP A 448 2.72 -4.89 -0.94
C TRP A 448 1.87 -3.65 -1.25
N SER A 449 1.95 -3.09 -2.46
CA SER A 449 1.25 -1.84 -2.73
C SER A 449 -0.25 -2.02 -2.94
N VAL A 450 -0.71 -3.22 -3.32
CA VAL A 450 -2.13 -3.49 -3.60
C VAL A 450 -2.62 -4.71 -2.82
N SER A 451 -3.94 -4.85 -2.70
CA SER A 451 -4.58 -6.04 -2.11
C SER A 451 -4.42 -7.25 -3.03
N THR A 452 -4.43 -8.47 -2.47
CA THR A 452 -4.37 -9.71 -3.26
C THR A 452 -5.46 -9.80 -4.31
N ARG A 453 -6.70 -9.39 -3.99
CA ARG A 453 -7.82 -9.31 -4.96
C ARG A 453 -7.54 -8.40 -6.17
N HIS A 454 -6.77 -7.33 -5.98
CA HIS A 454 -6.38 -6.40 -7.07
C HIS A 454 -5.39 -7.09 -8.01
N SER A 455 -4.39 -7.79 -7.46
CA SER A 455 -3.42 -8.55 -8.24
C SER A 455 -4.02 -9.74 -8.97
N ILE A 456 -4.94 -10.48 -8.34
CA ILE A 456 -5.69 -11.56 -9.01
C ILE A 456 -6.44 -11.00 -10.23
N LYS A 457 -7.05 -9.82 -10.10
CA LYS A 457 -7.74 -9.17 -11.21
C LYS A 457 -6.77 -8.82 -12.37
N ILE A 458 -5.52 -8.48 -12.09
CA ILE A 458 -4.50 -8.31 -13.15
C ILE A 458 -4.18 -9.68 -13.77
N SER A 459 -3.93 -10.70 -12.95
CA SER A 459 -3.59 -12.06 -13.40
C SER A 459 -4.64 -12.69 -14.31
N GLU A 460 -5.95 -12.51 -14.02
CA GLU A 460 -7.01 -13.05 -14.89
C GLU A 460 -7.07 -12.36 -16.26
N ALA A 461 -6.79 -11.05 -16.33
CA ALA A 461 -6.73 -10.35 -17.61
C ALA A 461 -5.52 -10.80 -18.44
N LEU A 462 -4.38 -11.06 -17.80
CA LEU A 462 -3.20 -11.63 -18.46
C LEU A 462 -3.47 -13.05 -18.96
N ARG A 463 -4.11 -13.91 -18.15
CA ARG A 463 -4.52 -15.27 -18.58
C ARG A 463 -5.44 -15.21 -19.80
N PHE A 464 -6.38 -14.28 -19.83
CA PHE A 464 -7.24 -14.06 -20.98
C PHE A 464 -6.42 -13.74 -22.23
N ALA A 465 -5.45 -12.82 -22.17
CA ALA A 465 -4.62 -12.51 -23.32
C ALA A 465 -3.75 -13.69 -23.78
N VAL A 466 -3.14 -14.41 -22.83
CA VAL A 466 -2.33 -15.61 -23.11
C VAL A 466 -3.14 -16.71 -23.80
N ASN A 467 -4.44 -16.82 -23.50
CA ASN A 467 -5.32 -17.78 -24.15
C ASN A 467 -5.56 -17.47 -25.64
N PHE A 468 -5.72 -16.19 -25.99
CA PHE A 468 -6.06 -15.76 -27.34
C PHE A 468 -4.86 -15.44 -28.24
N ILE A 469 -3.68 -15.21 -27.65
CA ILE A 469 -2.46 -14.83 -28.36
C ILE A 469 -1.43 -15.96 -28.21
N PRO A 470 -1.30 -16.85 -29.21
CA PRO A 470 -0.44 -18.04 -29.12
C PRO A 470 1.03 -17.73 -28.84
N SER A 471 1.54 -16.60 -29.34
CA SER A 471 2.93 -16.16 -29.14
C SER A 471 3.28 -15.94 -27.66
N LEU A 472 2.30 -15.69 -26.80
CA LEU A 472 2.52 -15.43 -25.37
C LEU A 472 2.47 -16.68 -24.49
N LYS A 473 2.07 -17.84 -25.04
CA LYS A 473 1.70 -19.04 -24.26
C LYS A 473 2.81 -19.57 -23.34
N TYR A 474 4.06 -19.46 -23.77
CA TYR A 474 5.21 -20.05 -23.06
C TYR A 474 6.12 -19.03 -22.36
N ASP A 475 5.97 -17.75 -22.70
CA ASP A 475 6.82 -16.67 -22.22
C ASP A 475 6.18 -15.91 -21.05
N ILE A 476 4.85 -15.84 -21.03
CA ILE A 476 4.12 -15.08 -20.03
C ILE A 476 3.72 -15.95 -18.84
N ARG A 477 3.87 -15.39 -17.64
CA ARG A 477 3.56 -15.95 -16.31
C ARG A 477 2.46 -15.13 -15.64
N PRO A 478 1.18 -15.39 -15.95
CA PRO A 478 0.08 -14.55 -15.50
C PRO A 478 -0.06 -14.45 -13.97
N PHE A 479 0.37 -15.47 -13.21
CA PHE A 479 0.21 -15.51 -11.76
C PHE A 479 1.31 -14.78 -10.97
N PHE A 480 2.30 -14.21 -11.65
CA PHE A 480 3.38 -13.50 -10.97
C PHE A 480 2.87 -12.38 -10.05
N CYS A 481 1.93 -11.55 -10.52
CA CYS A 481 1.33 -10.47 -9.74
C CYS A 481 0.57 -10.99 -8.51
N GLU A 482 -0.23 -12.06 -8.68
CA GLU A 482 -0.95 -12.74 -7.60
C GLU A 482 0.03 -13.25 -6.54
N ASN A 483 1.00 -14.07 -6.93
CA ASN A 483 1.97 -14.67 -6.01
C ASN A 483 2.80 -13.61 -5.26
N SER A 484 3.27 -12.60 -5.97
CA SER A 484 4.02 -11.49 -5.37
C SER A 484 3.18 -10.75 -4.34
N SER A 485 1.89 -10.53 -4.62
CA SER A 485 0.98 -9.89 -3.67
C SER A 485 0.65 -10.74 -2.45
N VAL A 486 0.56 -12.07 -2.60
CA VAL A 486 0.38 -13.01 -1.49
C VAL A 486 1.61 -12.96 -0.58
N ILE A 487 2.82 -12.93 -1.14
CA ILE A 487 4.06 -12.72 -0.37
C ILE A 487 3.98 -11.38 0.36
N GLY A 488 3.68 -10.29 -0.33
CA GLY A 488 3.55 -8.95 0.28
C GLY A 488 2.49 -8.90 1.40
N TYR A 489 1.40 -9.65 1.28
CA TYR A 489 0.38 -9.80 2.32
C TYR A 489 0.93 -10.55 3.53
N ILE A 490 1.53 -11.73 3.32
CA ILE A 490 2.09 -12.57 4.39
C ILE A 490 3.17 -11.81 5.17
N LEU A 491 4.07 -11.12 4.46
CA LEU A 491 5.14 -10.33 5.09
C LEU A 491 4.59 -9.16 5.92
N ARG A 492 3.54 -8.49 5.44
CA ARG A 492 2.86 -7.43 6.20
C ARG A 492 2.16 -7.97 7.44
N GLN A 493 1.50 -9.11 7.32
CA GLN A 493 0.83 -9.75 8.44
C GLN A 493 1.86 -10.24 9.48
N ALA A 494 2.96 -10.85 9.05
CA ALA A 494 4.07 -11.22 9.94
C ALA A 494 4.63 -10.01 10.69
N ARG A 495 4.79 -8.86 10.02
CA ARG A 495 5.18 -7.62 10.67
C ARG A 495 4.13 -7.13 11.68
N LYS A 496 2.84 -7.18 11.32
CA LYS A 496 1.74 -6.75 12.20
C LYS A 496 1.71 -7.58 13.49
N GLU A 497 1.82 -8.90 13.38
CA GLU A 497 1.87 -9.83 14.51
C GLU A 497 3.08 -9.57 15.40
N ARG A 498 4.25 -9.38 14.78
CA ARG A 498 5.49 -9.00 15.49
C ARG A 498 5.36 -7.69 16.26
N LEU A 499 4.54 -6.76 15.80
CA LEU A 499 4.26 -5.47 16.46
C LEU A 499 3.11 -5.57 17.48
N GLY A 500 2.69 -6.77 17.88
CA GLY A 500 1.63 -6.99 18.87
C GLY A 500 0.21 -6.90 18.32
N GLY A 501 0.04 -6.92 16.99
CA GLY A 501 -1.27 -7.00 16.37
C GLY A 501 -1.86 -8.41 16.38
N GLU A 502 -3.17 -8.51 16.18
CA GLU A 502 -3.90 -9.79 16.18
C GLU A 502 -3.32 -10.82 15.19
N PRO A 503 -3.18 -12.09 15.62
CA PRO A 503 -2.70 -13.19 14.78
C PRO A 503 -3.68 -13.50 13.65
N LEU A 504 -3.13 -13.97 12.53
CA LEU A 504 -3.91 -14.46 11.41
C LEU A 504 -4.54 -15.81 11.76
N THR A 505 -5.82 -15.96 11.50
CA THR A 505 -6.60 -17.18 11.73
C THR A 505 -7.34 -17.59 10.46
N ALA A 506 -7.82 -18.83 10.42
CA ALA A 506 -8.62 -19.35 9.30
C ALA A 506 -9.85 -18.47 8.96
N ASP A 507 -10.44 -17.78 9.94
CA ASP A 507 -11.59 -16.89 9.74
C ASP A 507 -11.21 -15.49 9.24
N THR A 508 -10.00 -15.02 9.58
CA THR A 508 -9.54 -13.65 9.31
C THR A 508 -8.65 -13.52 8.08
N VAL A 509 -8.25 -14.64 7.47
CA VAL A 509 -7.44 -14.66 6.24
C VAL A 509 -8.15 -13.96 5.07
N ASP A 510 -7.37 -13.20 4.29
CA ASP A 510 -7.88 -12.45 3.13
C ASP A 510 -8.46 -13.40 2.06
N GLU A 511 -9.57 -13.00 1.47
CA GLU A 511 -10.28 -13.79 0.46
C GLU A 511 -9.41 -14.10 -0.76
N GLY A 512 -8.49 -13.20 -1.13
CA GLY A 512 -7.54 -13.45 -2.20
C GLY A 512 -6.53 -14.54 -1.86
N VAL A 513 -6.09 -14.63 -0.60
CA VAL A 513 -5.22 -15.71 -0.13
C VAL A 513 -5.98 -17.03 -0.06
N ARG A 514 -7.24 -17.03 0.38
CA ARG A 514 -8.11 -18.23 0.29
C ARG A 514 -8.28 -18.70 -1.14
N LEU A 515 -8.54 -17.79 -2.07
CA LEU A 515 -8.64 -18.13 -3.48
C LEU A 515 -7.34 -18.74 -3.99
N TRP A 516 -6.20 -18.12 -3.69
CA TRP A 516 -4.86 -18.61 -4.04
C TRP A 516 -4.59 -20.03 -3.52
N LEU A 517 -4.97 -20.33 -2.28
CA LEU A 517 -4.90 -21.67 -1.69
C LEU A 517 -5.87 -22.66 -2.36
N THR A 518 -7.09 -22.21 -2.67
CA THR A 518 -8.12 -23.01 -3.36
C THR A 518 -7.63 -23.47 -4.72
N ARG A 519 -6.92 -22.62 -5.48
CA ARG A 519 -6.30 -23.01 -6.78
C ARG A 519 -5.31 -24.17 -6.64
N ARG A 520 -4.79 -24.37 -5.43
CA ARG A 520 -3.79 -25.39 -5.09
C ARG A 520 -4.38 -26.55 -4.29
N ASN A 521 -5.71 -26.65 -4.23
CA ASN A 521 -6.44 -27.68 -3.49
C ASN A 521 -6.18 -27.66 -1.97
N MET A 522 -5.89 -26.48 -1.41
CA MET A 522 -5.64 -26.26 0.04
C MET A 522 -6.55 -25.15 0.60
N GLY A 523 -7.70 -24.92 -0.03
CA GLY A 523 -8.57 -23.77 0.24
C GLY A 523 -9.70 -24.02 1.23
N GLN A 524 -9.90 -25.26 1.68
CA GLN A 524 -10.96 -25.55 2.66
C GLN A 524 -10.59 -25.00 4.04
N ALA A 525 -11.60 -24.75 4.87
CA ALA A 525 -11.37 -24.22 6.21
C ALA A 525 -10.50 -25.17 7.04
N GLU A 526 -10.71 -26.47 6.87
CA GLU A 526 -9.97 -27.55 7.51
C GLU A 526 -8.50 -27.55 7.07
N ASP A 527 -8.22 -27.35 5.78
CA ASP A 527 -6.86 -27.27 5.24
C ASP A 527 -6.09 -26.10 5.87
N ILE A 528 -6.74 -24.94 5.98
CA ILE A 528 -6.15 -23.72 6.54
C ILE A 528 -5.86 -23.90 8.04
N GLN A 529 -6.79 -24.53 8.77
CA GLN A 529 -6.60 -24.87 10.18
C GLN A 529 -5.46 -25.88 10.39
N GLU A 530 -5.31 -26.86 9.49
CA GLU A 530 -4.22 -27.83 9.59
C GLU A 530 -2.86 -27.17 9.29
N ILE A 531 -2.78 -26.24 8.31
CA ILE A 531 -1.58 -25.42 8.07
C ILE A 531 -1.19 -24.63 9.33
N GLU A 532 -2.17 -23.97 9.96
CA GLU A 532 -1.98 -23.21 11.21
C GLU A 532 -1.46 -24.11 12.33
N LYS A 533 -2.08 -25.27 12.51
CA LYS A 533 -1.73 -26.25 13.55
C LYS A 533 -0.33 -26.85 13.37
N ILE A 534 0.04 -27.27 12.16
CA ILE A 534 1.36 -27.87 11.89
C ILE A 534 2.47 -26.84 12.11
N ALA A 535 2.28 -25.61 11.62
CA ALA A 535 3.30 -24.57 11.68
C ALA A 535 3.30 -23.77 12.99
N GLY A 536 2.30 -23.97 13.85
CA GLY A 536 2.07 -23.25 15.11
C GLY A 536 1.44 -21.86 14.95
N SER A 537 1.49 -21.29 13.74
CA SER A 537 0.72 -20.10 13.35
C SER A 537 0.45 -20.12 11.85
N LEU A 538 -0.68 -19.53 11.44
CA LEU A 538 -1.06 -19.51 10.03
C LEU A 538 -0.07 -18.71 9.17
N THR A 539 0.41 -17.56 9.65
CA THR A 539 1.39 -16.73 8.93
C THR A 539 2.69 -17.48 8.63
N ARG A 540 3.20 -18.25 9.61
CA ARG A 540 4.37 -19.10 9.43
C ARG A 540 4.10 -20.27 8.49
N GLY A 541 2.93 -20.90 8.61
CA GLY A 541 2.50 -21.99 7.72
C GLY A 541 2.44 -21.54 6.26
N LEU A 542 1.85 -20.37 5.98
CA LEU A 542 1.78 -19.82 4.63
C LEU A 542 3.16 -19.52 4.03
N LEU A 543 4.13 -19.04 4.84
CA LEU A 543 5.52 -18.89 4.41
C LEU A 543 6.17 -20.23 4.05
N MET A 544 5.89 -21.28 4.81
CA MET A 544 6.38 -22.64 4.52
C MET A 544 5.73 -23.20 3.25
N VAL A 545 4.41 -23.05 3.07
CA VAL A 545 3.68 -23.46 1.87
C VAL A 545 4.32 -22.86 0.62
N LEU A 546 4.61 -21.55 0.62
CA LEU A 546 5.27 -20.88 -0.49
C LEU A 546 6.56 -21.57 -0.93
N LYS A 547 7.30 -22.22 -0.03
CA LYS A 547 8.56 -22.91 -0.34
C LYS A 547 8.37 -24.22 -1.09
N PHE A 548 7.32 -24.98 -0.78
CA PHE A 548 7.06 -26.33 -1.31
C PHE A 548 6.20 -26.36 -2.58
N LEU A 549 5.73 -25.21 -3.05
CA LEU A 549 5.00 -25.15 -4.33
C LEU A 549 5.92 -25.51 -5.52
N PRO A 550 5.39 -26.24 -6.53
CA PRO A 550 6.15 -26.68 -7.68
C PRO A 550 6.55 -25.48 -8.53
N ARG A 551 7.79 -25.49 -9.05
CA ARG A 551 8.37 -24.39 -9.83
C ARG A 551 9.00 -24.91 -11.12
N ARG A 552 9.07 -24.05 -12.15
CA ARG A 552 9.75 -24.36 -13.41
C ARG A 552 11.23 -24.68 -13.13
N PRO A 553 11.76 -25.82 -13.57
CA PRO A 553 13.20 -26.09 -13.53
C PRO A 553 13.92 -25.10 -14.46
N LYS A 554 15.16 -24.73 -14.12
CA LYS A 554 16.01 -23.96 -15.03
C LYS A 554 16.11 -24.72 -16.34
N SER A 555 15.85 -24.08 -17.48
CA SER A 555 16.22 -24.64 -18.77
C SER A 555 17.74 -24.70 -18.83
N ASP A 556 18.31 -25.89 -18.98
CA ASP A 556 19.76 -26.15 -19.05
C ASP A 556 20.48 -25.48 -20.25
N GLY A 557 19.84 -24.55 -20.96
CA GLY A 557 20.36 -23.93 -22.19
C GLY A 557 20.61 -22.42 -22.15
N ASN A 558 20.26 -21.71 -21.07
CA ASN A 558 20.58 -20.29 -20.94
C ASN A 558 21.42 -20.09 -19.68
N GLU A 559 22.75 -20.09 -19.85
CA GLU A 559 23.62 -19.40 -18.91
C GLU A 559 23.06 -18.00 -18.73
N SER A 560 22.62 -17.69 -17.51
CA SER A 560 22.26 -16.33 -17.13
C SER A 560 23.40 -15.43 -17.58
N LYS A 561 23.13 -14.47 -18.47
CA LYS A 561 23.98 -13.27 -18.55
C LYS A 561 24.09 -12.80 -17.11
N GLU A 562 25.26 -13.03 -16.49
CA GLU A 562 25.57 -12.47 -15.19
C GLU A 562 25.26 -10.99 -15.32
N ARG A 563 24.21 -10.53 -14.62
CA ARG A 563 24.13 -9.11 -14.31
C ARG A 563 25.47 -8.78 -13.70
N SER A 564 26.15 -7.81 -14.31
CA SER A 564 27.42 -7.27 -13.88
C SER A 564 27.47 -7.25 -12.35
N PRO A 565 28.54 -7.79 -11.74
CA PRO A 565 28.60 -7.92 -10.29
C PRO A 565 28.43 -6.54 -9.69
N GLN A 566 27.29 -6.29 -9.07
CA GLN A 566 27.17 -5.18 -8.14
C GLN A 566 28.28 -5.38 -7.10
N PRO A 567 29.03 -4.33 -6.75
CA PRO A 567 30.16 -4.46 -5.84
C PRO A 567 29.66 -5.13 -4.56
N SER A 568 30.32 -6.21 -4.18
CA SER A 568 29.96 -7.07 -3.06
C SER A 568 29.92 -6.26 -1.76
N MET A 569 28.77 -5.65 -1.51
CA MET A 569 28.43 -5.01 -0.26
C MET A 569 28.22 -6.11 0.77
N ARG A 570 29.17 -6.19 1.71
CA ARG A 570 29.08 -6.72 3.08
C ARG A 570 28.25 -7.98 3.25
N ALA A 571 28.92 -9.07 3.68
CA ALA A 571 28.28 -10.27 4.22
C ALA A 571 27.07 -9.91 5.09
N THR A 572 25.87 -10.17 4.57
CA THR A 572 24.60 -9.88 5.23
C THR A 572 24.57 -10.63 6.56
N GLU A 573 24.55 -9.89 7.67
CA GLU A 573 24.23 -10.47 8.98
C GLU A 573 22.84 -11.08 8.88
N ARG A 574 22.77 -12.41 8.82
CA ARG A 574 21.50 -13.16 8.78
C ARG A 574 20.60 -12.67 9.91
N VAL A 575 19.44 -12.13 9.54
CA VAL A 575 18.36 -11.74 10.46
C VAL A 575 18.13 -12.89 11.45
N ARG A 576 18.44 -12.66 12.73
CA ARG A 576 18.25 -13.68 13.76
C ARG A 576 16.75 -13.86 14.00
N VAL A 577 16.21 -14.98 13.53
CA VAL A 577 14.86 -15.44 13.84
C VAL A 577 14.79 -15.70 15.35
N HIS A 578 13.77 -15.13 16.02
CA HIS A 578 13.60 -15.18 17.48
C HIS A 578 13.21 -16.59 17.98
N GLU A 579 12.80 -17.47 17.07
CA GLU A 579 12.44 -18.87 17.30
C GLU A 579 13.36 -19.80 16.52
N SER A 580 13.74 -20.93 17.11
CA SER A 580 14.49 -21.98 16.40
C SER A 580 13.65 -22.54 15.24
N PHE A 581 14.23 -22.57 14.05
CA PHE A 581 13.61 -23.22 12.89
C PHE A 581 13.38 -24.71 13.20
N ASN A 582 12.12 -25.11 13.24
CA ASN A 582 11.74 -26.50 13.51
C ASN A 582 11.67 -27.27 12.18
N VAL A 583 12.69 -28.11 11.95
CA VAL A 583 12.83 -28.92 10.74
C VAL A 583 11.69 -29.93 10.59
N GLU A 584 11.17 -30.46 11.69
CA GLU A 584 10.08 -31.44 11.67
C GLU A 584 8.75 -30.80 11.22
N GLN A 585 8.42 -29.62 11.75
CA GLN A 585 7.25 -28.85 11.29
C GLN A 585 7.38 -28.47 9.82
N TYR A 586 8.58 -28.05 9.40
CA TYR A 586 8.86 -27.73 8.02
C TYR A 586 8.64 -28.93 7.08
N GLN A 587 9.12 -30.11 7.46
CA GLN A 587 8.91 -31.34 6.68
C GLN A 587 7.43 -31.74 6.62
N LYS A 588 6.70 -31.65 7.74
CA LYS A 588 5.26 -31.95 7.79
C LYS A 588 4.44 -31.03 6.87
N ILE A 589 4.77 -29.73 6.80
CA ILE A 589 4.16 -28.83 5.81
C ILE A 589 4.54 -29.26 4.39
N GLY A 590 5.78 -29.67 4.17
CA GLY A 590 6.20 -30.24 2.89
C GLY A 590 5.33 -31.40 2.46
N ASP A 591 5.19 -32.41 3.32
CA ASP A 591 4.40 -33.62 3.04
C ASP A 591 2.92 -33.27 2.79
N PHE A 592 2.36 -32.35 3.58
CA PHE A 592 1.02 -31.80 3.40
C PHE A 592 0.85 -31.17 2.01
N VAL A 593 1.73 -30.25 1.61
CA VAL A 593 1.64 -29.55 0.32
C VAL A 593 1.75 -30.53 -0.84
N HIS A 594 2.71 -31.47 -0.81
CA HIS A 594 2.88 -32.46 -1.87
C HIS A 594 1.65 -33.36 -2.00
N LYS A 595 1.07 -33.82 -0.88
CA LYS A 595 -0.16 -34.62 -0.87
C LYS A 595 -1.30 -33.89 -1.57
N HIS A 596 -1.60 -32.64 -1.20
CA HIS A 596 -2.69 -31.87 -1.80
C HIS A 596 -2.46 -31.58 -3.29
N LEU A 597 -1.21 -31.34 -3.70
CA LEU A 597 -0.85 -31.17 -5.11
C LEU A 597 -0.98 -32.45 -5.92
N ASP A 598 -0.65 -33.60 -5.35
CA ASP A 598 -0.80 -34.89 -6.02
C ASP A 598 -2.28 -35.30 -6.09
N GLU A 599 -3.06 -35.07 -5.05
CA GLU A 599 -4.52 -35.18 -5.08
C GLU A 599 -5.13 -34.28 -6.15
N ARG A 600 -4.67 -33.02 -6.28
CA ARG A 600 -5.09 -32.11 -7.36
C ARG A 600 -4.78 -32.72 -8.73
N LYS A 601 -3.59 -33.27 -8.95
CA LYS A 601 -3.22 -33.92 -10.22
C LYS A 601 -4.05 -35.18 -10.49
N VAL A 602 -4.42 -35.92 -9.45
CA VAL A 602 -5.27 -37.12 -9.56
C VAL A 602 -6.70 -36.72 -9.88
N ASP A 603 -7.28 -35.76 -9.16
CA ASP A 603 -8.62 -35.22 -9.46
C ASP A 603 -8.69 -34.65 -10.87
N TYR A 604 -7.65 -33.90 -11.27
CA TYR A 604 -7.51 -33.42 -12.64
C TYR A 604 -7.47 -34.55 -13.67
N ARG A 605 -6.60 -35.56 -13.47
CA ARG A 605 -6.53 -36.74 -14.35
C ARG A 605 -7.84 -37.53 -14.37
N ASN A 606 -8.54 -37.62 -13.25
CA ASN A 606 -9.84 -38.29 -13.15
C ASN A 606 -10.91 -37.52 -13.93
N ARG A 607 -10.99 -36.19 -13.77
CA ARG A 607 -11.88 -35.34 -14.58
C ARG A 607 -11.57 -35.47 -16.07
N LEU A 608 -10.29 -35.44 -16.43
CA LEU A 608 -9.84 -35.66 -17.80
C LEU A 608 -10.23 -37.03 -18.33
N SER A 609 -10.06 -38.09 -17.54
CA SER A 609 -10.45 -39.46 -17.93
C SER A 609 -11.96 -39.64 -18.06
N ARG A 610 -12.76 -38.89 -17.30
CA ARG A 610 -14.22 -38.88 -17.43
C ARG A 610 -14.71 -38.18 -18.70
N LEU A 611 -13.85 -37.37 -19.34
CA LEU A 611 -14.11 -36.80 -20.66
C LEU A 611 -13.75 -37.78 -21.79
N CYS A 612 -13.05 -38.89 -21.49
CA CYS A 612 -12.58 -39.89 -22.46
C CYS A 612 -12.95 -41.32 -22.04
N ALA A 613 -14.18 -41.77 -22.27
CA ALA A 613 -14.48 -43.20 -22.42
C ALA A 613 -15.86 -43.44 -23.08
N GLU A 614 -15.93 -43.47 -24.40
CA GLU A 614 -16.82 -44.46 -25.02
C GLU A 614 -16.02 -45.76 -25.19
N SER A 615 -16.48 -46.81 -24.51
CA SER A 615 -15.91 -48.15 -24.58
C SER A 615 -16.09 -48.72 -26.00
N PRO A 616 -15.16 -49.54 -26.52
CA PRO A 616 -15.33 -50.17 -27.83
C PRO A 616 -16.55 -51.10 -27.79
N ARG A 617 -17.55 -50.83 -28.62
CA ARG A 617 -18.72 -51.72 -28.74
C ARG A 617 -18.26 -53.10 -29.23
N PRO A 618 -18.76 -54.21 -28.64
CA PRO A 618 -18.47 -55.54 -29.10
C PRO A 618 -19.08 -55.79 -30.48
N GLN A 619 -18.31 -56.44 -31.34
CA GLN A 619 -18.72 -56.89 -32.68
C GLN A 619 -19.74 -58.03 -32.62
N ASP A 620 -20.67 -57.95 -33.58
CA ASP A 620 -21.46 -58.99 -34.23
C ASP A 620 -22.38 -59.91 -33.40
N LYS A 621 -23.70 -59.83 -33.66
CA LYS A 621 -24.37 -60.74 -34.61
C LYS A 621 -25.89 -60.54 -34.62
N GLU A 622 -26.43 -60.61 -35.83
CA GLU A 622 -27.84 -60.74 -36.19
C GLU A 622 -28.59 -61.81 -35.39
N ARG A 623 -29.86 -61.53 -35.03
CA ARG A 623 -31.01 -62.26 -35.59
C ARG A 623 -32.36 -61.73 -35.10
N CYS A 624 -33.17 -61.40 -36.09
CA CYS A 624 -34.60 -61.59 -36.25
C CYS A 624 -35.43 -62.20 -35.09
N SER A 625 -36.54 -61.52 -34.81
CA SER A 625 -37.93 -61.97 -35.08
C SER A 625 -38.86 -62.27 -33.90
N THR A 626 -40.13 -61.87 -34.14
CA THR A 626 -41.41 -62.24 -33.52
C THR A 626 -41.69 -61.66 -32.13
N SER A 627 -42.53 -60.62 -32.00
CA SER A 627 -44.00 -60.56 -32.16
C SER A 627 -44.79 -61.28 -31.06
N SER A 628 -45.64 -60.48 -30.40
CA SER A 628 -46.89 -60.77 -29.68
C SER A 628 -46.84 -60.20 -28.26
N ASP A 629 -47.31 -58.99 -27.99
CA ASP A 629 -48.67 -58.43 -28.12
C ASP A 629 -49.58 -58.76 -26.93
N LYS A 630 -50.35 -57.74 -26.55
CA LYS A 630 -51.44 -57.66 -25.55
C LYS A 630 -50.99 -57.52 -24.09
N GLY A 631 -51.38 -56.49 -23.36
CA GLY A 631 -52.51 -55.55 -23.46
C GLY A 631 -52.94 -55.27 -22.01
N GLY A 632 -53.50 -54.15 -21.60
CA GLY A 632 -53.90 -52.92 -22.26
C GLY A 632 -54.47 -51.98 -21.18
N THR A 633 -54.78 -50.75 -21.63
CA THR A 633 -55.88 -49.87 -21.19
C THR A 633 -55.90 -49.44 -19.71
N ASP A 634 -55.78 -48.14 -19.39
CA ASP A 634 -56.71 -47.10 -19.82
C ASP A 634 -56.09 -45.74 -20.21
N ALA A 635 -56.62 -45.22 -21.30
CA ALA A 635 -56.62 -43.83 -21.76
C ALA A 635 -58.14 -43.42 -21.86
N PRO A 636 -58.59 -42.24 -22.35
CA PRO A 636 -57.84 -41.17 -23.02
C PRO A 636 -58.35 -39.70 -22.79
N SER A 637 -57.56 -38.78 -23.37
CA SER A 637 -57.96 -37.63 -24.22
C SER A 637 -58.66 -36.40 -23.59
N THR A 638 -58.35 -35.15 -23.94
CA THR A 638 -57.45 -34.53 -24.95
C THR A 638 -57.55 -33.02 -24.77
N ASP A 639 -56.48 -32.27 -25.06
CA ASP A 639 -56.54 -31.07 -25.93
C ASP A 639 -55.13 -30.79 -26.51
N PRO A 640 -54.95 -30.14 -27.69
CA PRO A 640 -54.08 -30.63 -28.76
C PRO A 640 -52.94 -29.65 -29.10
N GLU A 641 -52.64 -28.68 -28.24
CA GLU A 641 -51.53 -27.73 -28.46
C GLU A 641 -50.17 -28.23 -27.95
N SER A 642 -50.14 -29.32 -27.18
CA SER A 642 -48.90 -29.90 -26.65
C SER A 642 -48.20 -30.92 -27.57
N ILE A 643 -48.82 -31.27 -28.71
CA ILE A 643 -48.32 -32.32 -29.62
C ILE A 643 -47.48 -31.75 -30.79
N ALA A 644 -47.50 -30.44 -31.02
CA ALA A 644 -46.65 -29.79 -32.02
C ALA A 644 -45.19 -29.60 -31.56
N ALA A 645 -44.93 -29.49 -30.25
CA ALA A 645 -43.59 -29.23 -29.72
C ALA A 645 -42.67 -30.47 -29.62
N LEU A 646 -43.24 -31.68 -29.70
CA LEU A 646 -42.49 -32.94 -29.53
C LEU A 646 -42.15 -33.65 -30.85
N LYS A 647 -42.51 -33.09 -32.02
CA LYS A 647 -42.18 -33.66 -33.34
C LYS A 647 -40.95 -33.06 -34.03
N CYS A 648 -40.33 -32.01 -33.48
CA CYS A 648 -39.08 -31.46 -34.04
C CYS A 648 -37.78 -32.07 -33.45
N PHE A 649 -37.87 -33.03 -32.53
CA PHE A 649 -36.69 -33.58 -31.83
C PHE A 649 -36.25 -34.98 -32.29
N SER A 650 -36.85 -35.57 -33.32
CA SER A 650 -36.52 -36.95 -33.76
C SER A 650 -36.08 -37.09 -35.22
N GLN A 651 -35.78 -35.99 -35.91
CA GLN A 651 -35.08 -36.04 -37.18
C GLN A 651 -33.90 -35.07 -37.07
N TRP A 652 -32.71 -35.63 -36.86
CA TRP A 652 -31.41 -35.23 -37.40
C TRP A 652 -30.35 -36.15 -36.75
N GLN A 653 -30.56 -37.46 -36.86
CA GLN A 653 -29.47 -38.44 -36.79
C GLN A 653 -29.29 -38.97 -38.20
N GLY A 654 -28.20 -38.55 -38.85
CA GLY A 654 -27.89 -39.01 -40.19
C GLY A 654 -26.94 -38.14 -40.99
N GLN A 655 -25.86 -37.63 -40.40
CA GLN A 655 -24.63 -37.33 -41.15
C GLN A 655 -23.45 -37.22 -40.18
N ALA A 656 -22.70 -38.31 -40.05
CA ALA A 656 -21.36 -38.29 -39.49
C ALA A 656 -20.39 -37.80 -40.56
N PHE A 657 -19.58 -36.77 -40.30
CA PHE A 657 -18.31 -36.56 -40.99
C PHE A 657 -17.33 -35.73 -40.12
N GLN A 658 -16.27 -36.41 -39.65
CA GLN A 658 -14.91 -35.91 -39.38
C GLN A 658 -14.63 -34.84 -38.29
N THR A 659 -15.61 -34.25 -37.61
CA THR A 659 -15.38 -33.23 -36.56
C THR A 659 -14.79 -33.76 -35.25
N GLY A 660 -15.01 -35.05 -34.93
CA GLY A 660 -14.58 -35.62 -33.64
C GLY A 660 -13.06 -35.67 -33.42
N ALA A 661 -12.25 -35.78 -34.48
CA ALA A 661 -10.79 -35.80 -34.34
C ALA A 661 -10.21 -34.40 -34.08
N ALA A 662 -10.84 -33.34 -34.64
CA ALA A 662 -10.42 -31.95 -34.43
C ALA A 662 -10.93 -31.40 -33.09
N GLU A 663 -12.15 -31.75 -32.66
CA GLU A 663 -12.65 -31.46 -31.32
C GLU A 663 -11.90 -32.27 -30.25
N MET A 664 -11.57 -33.55 -30.49
CA MET A 664 -10.69 -34.32 -29.58
C MET A 664 -9.28 -33.73 -29.55
N LYS A 665 -8.73 -33.29 -30.68
CA LYS A 665 -7.41 -32.65 -30.69
C LYS A 665 -7.45 -31.31 -29.96
N GLY A 666 -8.52 -30.53 -30.11
CA GLY A 666 -8.79 -29.31 -29.35
C GLY A 666 -8.94 -29.55 -27.86
N LEU A 667 -9.70 -30.57 -27.45
CA LEU A 667 -9.86 -30.99 -26.05
C LEU A 667 -8.56 -31.54 -25.47
N VAL A 668 -7.77 -32.31 -26.23
CA VAL A 668 -6.46 -32.83 -25.81
C VAL A 668 -5.43 -31.69 -25.71
N GLU A 669 -5.44 -30.71 -26.62
CA GLU A 669 -4.59 -29.50 -26.57
C GLU A 669 -5.01 -28.54 -25.43
N GLN A 670 -6.31 -28.44 -25.15
CA GLN A 670 -6.88 -27.68 -24.03
C GLN A 670 -6.57 -28.35 -22.68
N CYS A 671 -6.60 -29.68 -22.62
CA CYS A 671 -6.21 -30.47 -21.44
C CYS A 671 -4.68 -30.60 -21.27
N GLN A 672 -3.90 -30.41 -22.33
CA GLN A 672 -2.44 -30.20 -22.24
C GLN A 672 -2.12 -28.77 -21.77
N ALA A 673 -2.91 -27.76 -22.14
CA ALA A 673 -2.75 -26.38 -21.66
C ALA A 673 -3.00 -26.25 -20.15
N GLU A 674 -3.97 -26.99 -19.60
CA GLU A 674 -4.24 -27.00 -18.15
C GLU A 674 -3.25 -27.85 -17.33
N ALA A 675 -2.59 -28.85 -17.94
CA ALA A 675 -1.41 -29.50 -17.34
C ALA A 675 -0.18 -28.57 -17.29
N GLY A 676 -0.18 -27.51 -18.11
CA GLY A 676 0.80 -26.41 -18.16
C GLY A 676 0.65 -25.35 -17.07
N ASP A 677 -0.25 -25.50 -16.09
CA ASP A 677 -0.39 -24.54 -14.97
C ASP A 677 0.89 -24.46 -14.09
N ARG A 678 1.85 -25.40 -14.26
CA ARG A 678 3.22 -25.31 -13.72
C ARG A 678 4.11 -24.28 -14.43
N ASP A 679 3.82 -23.92 -15.68
CA ASP A 679 4.60 -22.97 -16.48
C ASP A 679 4.19 -21.50 -16.27
N TYR A 680 3.00 -21.26 -15.69
CA TYR A 680 2.51 -19.92 -15.35
C TYR A 680 3.06 -19.37 -14.01
N GLU A 681 3.82 -20.18 -13.28
CA GLU A 681 4.39 -19.84 -11.98
C GLU A 681 5.75 -19.14 -12.10
N ALA A 682 6.08 -18.30 -11.12
CA ALA A 682 7.32 -17.52 -11.12
C ALA A 682 8.54 -18.33 -10.62
N PRO A 683 9.74 -18.14 -11.20
CA PRO A 683 11.00 -18.67 -10.68
C PRO A 683 11.33 -18.22 -9.25
N ILE A 684 12.05 -19.08 -8.50
CA ILE A 684 12.34 -18.86 -7.08
C ILE A 684 13.22 -17.64 -6.83
N ASP A 685 14.17 -17.38 -7.73
CA ASP A 685 15.17 -16.33 -7.67
C ASP A 685 14.54 -14.94 -7.81
N ILE A 686 13.52 -14.79 -8.67
CA ILE A 686 12.78 -13.53 -8.81
C ILE A 686 12.02 -13.21 -7.51
N LEU A 687 11.29 -14.18 -6.97
CA LEU A 687 10.54 -14.01 -5.72
C LEU A 687 11.47 -13.87 -4.51
N GLN A 688 12.61 -14.57 -4.50
CA GLN A 688 13.65 -14.42 -3.47
C GLN A 688 14.33 -13.06 -3.55
N GLY A 689 14.61 -12.53 -4.74
CA GLY A 689 15.15 -11.20 -4.94
C GLY A 689 14.18 -10.10 -4.50
N LEU A 690 12.88 -10.29 -4.72
CA LEU A 690 11.85 -9.43 -4.14
C LEU A 690 11.81 -9.53 -2.61
N THR A 691 11.86 -10.75 -2.07
CA THR A 691 11.90 -10.98 -0.61
C THR A 691 13.15 -10.38 0.02
N ALA A 692 14.31 -10.47 -0.63
CA ALA A 692 15.56 -9.88 -0.20
C ALA A 692 15.47 -8.35 -0.20
N ARG A 693 14.94 -7.74 -1.28
CA ARG A 693 14.64 -6.30 -1.30
C ARG A 693 13.73 -5.87 -0.15
N VAL A 694 12.69 -6.64 0.17
CA VAL A 694 11.80 -6.38 1.32
C VAL A 694 12.58 -6.39 2.65
N ILE A 695 13.54 -7.30 2.79
CA ILE A 695 14.39 -7.40 3.98
C ILE A 695 15.37 -6.22 4.02
N ASP A 696 16.03 -5.92 2.90
CA ASP A 696 17.05 -4.87 2.77
C ASP A 696 16.47 -3.45 2.89
N GLU A 697 15.24 -3.24 2.44
CA GLU A 697 14.46 -1.99 2.64
C GLU A 697 13.89 -1.87 4.07
N GLY A 698 14.16 -2.85 4.92
CA GLY A 698 13.78 -2.82 6.32
C GLY A 698 12.30 -3.09 6.59
N PHE A 699 11.57 -3.63 5.61
CA PHE A 699 10.19 -4.05 5.84
C PHE A 699 10.09 -5.21 6.84
N LEU A 700 11.16 -6.01 6.95
CA LEU A 700 11.35 -7.06 7.97
C LEU A 700 12.43 -6.68 9.00
N ASP A 701 12.90 -5.43 9.05
CA ASP A 701 14.05 -5.02 9.85
C ASP A 701 13.99 -5.50 11.30
N PRO A 702 15.16 -5.84 11.88
CA PRO A 702 15.27 -6.42 13.21
C PRO A 702 14.73 -5.43 14.24
N VAL A 703 13.99 -5.99 15.22
CA VAL A 703 13.36 -5.32 16.37
C VAL A 703 13.94 -3.93 16.69
N GLY A 704 13.11 -2.91 16.48
CA GLY A 704 13.34 -1.49 16.74
C GLY A 704 12.86 -0.72 15.51
N VAL A 705 11.66 -0.16 15.46
CA VAL A 705 11.26 1.06 16.17
C VAL A 705 9.71 1.17 16.11
N THR A 706 9.11 1.51 17.27
CA THR A 706 7.78 2.12 17.52
C THR A 706 6.46 1.34 17.31
N ALA A 707 5.88 0.84 18.42
CA ALA A 707 4.54 1.21 18.90
C ALA A 707 4.40 0.86 20.40
N ALA A 708 4.19 1.89 21.24
CA ALA A 708 4.12 1.92 22.72
C ALA A 708 5.39 1.44 23.46
N HIS A 709 5.93 2.24 24.38
CA HIS A 709 7.05 1.83 25.23
C HIS A 709 6.55 0.89 26.34
N PRO A 710 6.99 -0.38 26.39
CA PRO A 710 7.32 -0.94 27.69
C PRO A 710 8.55 -1.86 27.71
N VAL A 711 9.29 -1.71 28.81
CA VAL A 711 9.98 -2.70 29.65
C VAL A 711 10.43 -4.02 29.00
N ILE A 712 11.73 -4.23 29.13
CA ILE A 712 12.54 -5.30 28.56
C ILE A 712 12.85 -6.32 29.64
N ALA A 713 12.58 -7.59 29.35
CA ALA A 713 13.28 -8.71 29.95
C ALA A 713 13.19 -9.89 28.97
N GLY A 714 14.26 -10.60 28.59
CA GLY A 714 15.69 -10.41 28.80
C GLY A 714 16.38 -11.02 27.58
N ALA A 715 17.32 -10.29 27.00
CA ALA A 715 18.14 -10.76 25.89
C ALA A 715 19.47 -11.27 26.45
N SER A 716 19.67 -12.58 26.35
CA SER A 716 20.94 -13.26 26.45
C SER A 716 21.89 -12.82 25.33
N ASP A 717 22.87 -12.02 25.67
CA ASP A 717 24.29 -12.14 25.35
C ASP A 717 24.64 -12.63 23.93
N LYS A 718 24.65 -11.70 22.96
CA LYS A 718 25.51 -11.84 21.77
C LYS A 718 26.04 -10.48 21.33
N LYS A 719 27.25 -10.19 21.83
CA LYS A 719 28.37 -9.48 21.17
C LYS A 719 27.95 -8.43 20.13
N ARG A 720 27.74 -7.19 20.63
CA ARG A 720 28.04 -5.99 19.85
C ARG A 720 29.45 -6.14 19.31
N GLN A 721 29.62 -6.11 17.99
CA GLN A 721 30.90 -5.74 17.40
C GLN A 721 31.10 -4.26 17.71
N GLY A 722 31.61 -4.01 18.92
CA GLY A 722 32.25 -2.76 19.21
C GLY A 722 33.38 -2.56 18.20
N VAL A 723 33.47 -1.35 17.65
CA VAL A 723 34.74 -0.65 17.85
C VAL A 723 35.00 -0.81 19.34
N LYS A 724 36.01 -1.61 19.71
CA LYS A 724 36.31 -1.94 21.11
C LYS A 724 36.20 -0.65 21.93
N SER A 725 35.09 -0.46 22.64
CA SER A 725 35.02 0.55 23.68
C SER A 725 35.97 -0.02 24.71
N VAL A 726 37.15 0.58 24.83
CA VAL A 726 38.05 0.27 25.94
C VAL A 726 37.28 0.69 27.18
N VAL A 727 36.63 -0.27 27.83
CA VAL A 727 36.04 -0.07 29.15
C VAL A 727 37.23 -0.13 30.10
N TRP A 728 37.68 1.04 30.52
CA TRP A 728 38.79 1.20 31.45
C TRP A 728 38.38 0.65 32.81
N LYS A 729 38.72 -0.60 33.09
CA LYS A 729 38.63 -1.17 34.43
C LYS A 729 40.05 -1.15 35.01
N ASN A 730 40.28 -0.28 36.01
CA ASN A 730 41.38 -0.34 36.99
C ASN A 730 42.75 0.33 36.73
N GLU A 731 42.93 1.28 35.82
CA GLU A 731 44.13 2.14 35.84
C GLU A 731 43.76 3.61 36.05
N ASP A 732 44.62 4.39 36.71
CA ASP A 732 44.43 5.81 36.95
C ASP A 732 44.55 6.57 35.60
N VAL A 733 43.43 6.69 34.89
CA VAL A 733 43.31 7.18 33.49
C VAL A 733 43.56 8.71 33.37
N ARG A 734 43.85 9.39 34.49
CA ARG A 734 44.03 10.85 34.53
C ARG A 734 45.30 11.24 33.74
N ASN A 735 45.15 12.16 32.79
CA ASN A 735 46.24 12.76 32.02
C ASN A 735 47.03 11.86 31.04
N ARG A 736 46.50 10.70 30.63
CA ARG A 736 47.11 9.83 29.62
C ARG A 736 46.49 10.07 28.23
N GLU A 737 47.31 10.06 27.19
CA GLU A 737 46.88 10.33 25.80
C GLU A 737 46.66 9.02 25.02
N TYR A 738 45.55 8.92 24.30
CA TYR A 738 45.08 7.71 23.62
C TYR A 738 44.91 7.93 22.12
N SER A 739 45.46 7.04 21.29
CA SER A 739 45.33 7.10 19.84
C SER A 739 44.13 6.31 19.32
N TYR A 740 43.41 6.89 18.35
CA TYR A 740 42.23 6.31 17.70
C TYR A 740 42.30 6.50 16.20
N LYS A 741 41.95 5.45 15.45
CA LYS A 741 41.76 5.51 13.99
C LYS A 741 40.28 5.73 13.67
N LEU A 742 39.95 6.84 13.03
CA LEU A 742 38.62 7.15 12.54
C LEU A 742 38.33 6.26 11.32
N LYS A 743 37.08 5.77 11.17
CA LYS A 743 36.65 4.96 10.03
C LYS A 743 35.87 5.81 9.05
N ASP A 744 36.01 5.53 7.75
CA ASP A 744 35.32 6.24 6.67
C ASP A 744 33.78 6.05 6.77
N GLN A 745 33.13 7.05 7.35
CA GLN A 745 31.69 7.17 7.56
C GLN A 745 31.28 8.63 7.34
N LEU A 746 30.05 8.85 6.88
CA LEU A 746 29.44 10.18 6.72
C LEU A 746 29.51 11.08 7.97
N LYS A 747 29.74 10.50 9.16
CA LYS A 747 30.02 11.22 10.43
C LYS A 747 31.11 10.50 11.25
N ARG A 748 32.30 11.10 11.37
CA ARG A 748 33.42 10.59 12.18
C ARG A 748 33.19 10.94 13.66
N HIS A 749 33.17 9.95 14.57
CA HIS A 749 32.92 10.19 16.00
C HIS A 749 33.56 9.12 16.91
N ILE A 750 33.85 9.47 18.16
CA ILE A 750 34.43 8.59 19.19
C ILE A 750 33.63 8.70 20.48
N TYR A 751 33.43 7.57 21.17
CA TYR A 751 32.82 7.53 22.50
C TYR A 751 33.87 7.26 23.57
N ILE A 752 33.98 8.16 24.54
CA ILE A 752 34.68 7.92 25.81
C ILE A 752 33.63 7.67 26.88
N TYR A 753 33.54 6.42 27.32
CA TYR A 753 32.41 5.94 28.12
C TYR A 753 31.08 6.17 27.40
N TYR A 754 30.31 7.21 27.78
CA TYR A 754 29.09 7.63 27.07
C TYR A 754 29.19 9.04 26.46
N CYS A 755 30.31 9.74 26.65
CA CYS A 755 30.57 11.06 26.09
C CYS A 755 31.01 10.95 24.63
N GLU A 756 30.34 11.69 23.74
CA GLU A 756 30.61 11.66 22.30
C GLU A 756 31.50 12.83 21.86
N ILE A 757 32.58 12.52 21.14
CA ILE A 757 33.44 13.50 20.48
C ILE A 757 33.20 13.38 18.98
N LEU A 758 32.66 14.46 18.38
CA LEU A 758 32.31 14.54 16.97
C LEU A 758 33.44 15.18 16.17
N PHE A 759 33.79 14.57 15.04
CA PHE A 759 34.79 15.06 14.09
C PHE A 759 34.09 15.38 12.77
N PRO A 760 33.92 16.66 12.40
CA PRO A 760 33.30 17.06 11.14
C PRO A 760 33.97 16.40 9.92
N ALA A 761 33.18 16.08 8.89
CA ALA A 761 33.68 15.41 7.68
C ALA A 761 34.70 16.26 6.89
N ASN A 762 34.67 17.58 7.06
CA ASN A 762 35.60 18.53 6.44
C ASN A 762 36.89 18.78 7.24
N MET A 763 37.10 18.10 8.38
CA MET A 763 38.33 18.24 9.17
C MET A 763 39.48 17.48 8.49
N ASP A 764 40.59 18.17 8.26
CA ASP A 764 41.75 17.65 7.53
C ASP A 764 42.68 16.86 8.46
N ILE A 765 42.61 15.53 8.40
CA ILE A 765 43.34 14.62 9.31
C ILE A 765 44.17 13.67 8.45
N LEU A 766 45.48 13.89 8.38
CA LEU A 766 46.42 13.30 7.42
C LEU A 766 46.36 11.76 7.33
N ASP A 767 46.09 11.08 8.45
CA ASP A 767 46.09 9.61 8.53
C ASP A 767 44.83 9.01 9.20
N GLU A 768 43.76 9.80 9.31
CA GLU A 768 42.56 9.47 10.10
C GLU A 768 42.85 9.15 11.59
N MET A 769 44.06 9.45 12.06
CA MET A 769 44.49 9.19 13.44
C MET A 769 44.34 10.44 14.30
N VAL A 770 43.68 10.26 15.45
CA VAL A 770 43.49 11.31 16.46
C VAL A 770 43.95 10.83 17.83
N PHE A 771 44.53 11.74 18.60
CA PHE A 771 45.00 11.51 19.96
C PHE A 771 44.08 12.25 20.92
N ILE A 772 43.58 11.57 21.95
CA ILE A 772 42.66 12.16 22.92
C ILE A 772 43.21 11.96 24.33
N LYS A 773 43.32 13.05 25.08
CA LYS A 773 43.72 13.07 26.48
C LYS A 773 42.55 13.57 27.33
N LEU A 774 42.22 12.81 28.38
CA LEU A 774 41.23 13.21 29.38
C LEU A 774 41.92 14.05 30.46
N GLU A 775 41.43 15.26 30.66
CA GLU A 775 41.89 16.19 31.68
C GLU A 775 40.75 16.42 32.69
N LEU A 776 41.08 16.29 33.99
CA LEU A 776 40.11 16.37 35.08
C LEU A 776 40.67 17.24 36.21
N CYS A 777 40.02 18.37 36.49
CA CYS A 777 40.38 19.25 37.61
C CYS A 777 40.03 18.62 38.97
N PRO A 778 40.67 19.06 40.08
CA PRO A 778 40.26 18.73 41.45
C PRO A 778 38.81 19.12 41.77
N ALA A 779 38.24 18.55 42.83
CA ALA A 779 36.88 18.88 43.26
C ALA A 779 36.79 20.35 43.69
N GLY A 780 35.75 21.06 43.22
CA GLY A 780 35.54 22.49 43.48
C GLY A 780 36.21 23.43 42.46
N GLU A 781 37.02 22.92 41.55
CA GLU A 781 37.61 23.71 40.45
C GLU A 781 36.86 23.48 39.13
N ILE A 782 36.86 24.48 38.24
CA ILE A 782 36.24 24.41 36.91
C ILE A 782 37.35 24.38 35.86
N HIS A 783 37.27 23.44 34.91
CA HIS A 783 38.23 23.36 33.83
C HIS A 783 37.99 24.49 32.82
N THR A 784 39.01 25.26 32.44
CA THR A 784 38.88 26.43 31.54
C THR A 784 38.35 26.07 30.16
N SER A 785 38.62 24.85 29.69
CA SER A 785 38.16 24.30 28.40
C SER A 785 37.13 23.16 28.57
N LEU A 786 35.98 23.46 29.15
CA LEU A 786 34.92 22.47 29.47
C LEU A 786 34.41 21.68 28.26
N TYR A 787 34.24 20.38 28.43
CA TYR A 787 33.58 19.54 27.43
C TYR A 787 32.07 19.80 27.33
N ALA A 788 31.33 19.77 28.46
CA ALA A 788 29.87 19.93 28.46
C ALA A 788 29.49 21.40 28.74
N THR A 789 29.30 22.18 27.66
CA THR A 789 29.18 23.65 27.74
C THR A 789 27.80 24.15 28.16
N SER A 790 26.76 23.31 28.12
CA SER A 790 25.41 23.65 28.59
C SER A 790 25.16 23.25 30.04
N SER A 791 26.22 23.02 30.81
CA SER A 791 26.13 22.87 32.26
C SER A 791 25.69 24.21 32.86
N SER A 792 24.57 24.21 33.59
CA SER A 792 24.09 25.38 34.35
C SER A 792 25.17 25.86 35.32
N GLU A 793 25.28 27.18 35.55
CA GLU A 793 26.21 27.88 36.47
C GLU A 793 26.18 27.45 37.96
N ALA A 794 25.55 26.32 38.30
CA ALA A 794 25.59 25.73 39.64
C ALA A 794 26.98 25.13 39.90
N HIS A 795 27.69 25.66 40.90
CA HIS A 795 29.09 25.35 41.23
C HIS A 795 29.42 23.90 41.67
N ASP A 796 28.46 22.97 41.63
CA ASP A 796 28.63 21.61 42.17
C ASP A 796 28.55 20.46 41.14
N ASP A 797 28.42 20.76 39.83
CA ASP A 797 28.33 19.69 38.82
C ASP A 797 29.71 19.09 38.49
N PRO A 798 29.95 17.77 38.67
CA PRO A 798 31.25 17.16 38.39
C PRO A 798 31.73 17.31 36.93
N ALA A 799 30.81 17.42 35.97
CA ALA A 799 31.09 17.67 34.57
C ALA A 799 31.87 18.96 34.34
N LEU A 800 31.78 19.93 35.26
CA LEU A 800 32.50 21.20 35.16
C LEU A 800 34.03 21.04 35.18
N ARG A 801 34.50 19.88 35.66
CA ARG A 801 35.93 19.55 35.79
C ARG A 801 36.50 18.84 34.59
N LEU A 802 35.66 18.38 33.65
CA LEU A 802 36.05 17.46 32.59
C LEU A 802 36.33 18.17 31.26
N ALA A 803 37.48 17.85 30.67
CA ALA A 803 37.84 18.24 29.32
C ALA A 803 38.46 17.09 28.52
N PHE A 804 38.27 17.12 27.21
CA PHE A 804 38.94 16.22 26.28
C PHE A 804 39.83 17.03 25.34
N ARG A 805 41.15 16.92 25.54
CA ARG A 805 42.14 17.52 24.64
C ARG A 805 42.36 16.57 23.46
N VAL A 806 42.08 17.05 22.26
CA VAL A 806 42.20 16.32 21.00
C VAL A 806 43.39 16.88 20.22
N ARG A 807 44.21 15.99 19.69
CA ARG A 807 45.43 16.31 18.92
C ARG A 807 45.51 15.45 17.67
N TYR A 808 45.83 16.03 16.52
CA TYR A 808 46.05 15.30 15.26
C TYR A 808 46.98 16.08 14.33
N SER A 809 47.46 15.44 13.26
CA SER A 809 48.27 16.08 12.22
C SER A 809 47.42 16.39 10.98
N ASP A 810 47.49 17.62 10.47
CA ASP A 810 46.85 18.02 9.21
C ASP A 810 47.67 17.56 7.98
N THR A 811 47.14 17.73 6.76
CA THR A 811 47.85 17.32 5.53
C THR A 811 49.17 18.07 5.29
N PHE A 812 49.39 19.18 5.99
CA PHE A 812 50.63 19.95 5.99
C PHE A 812 51.60 19.51 7.09
N SER A 813 51.35 18.39 7.76
CA SER A 813 52.13 17.86 8.88
C SER A 813 52.21 18.80 10.09
N ARG A 814 51.25 19.73 10.25
CA ARG A 814 51.14 20.60 11.42
C ARG A 814 50.30 19.91 12.48
N GLU A 815 50.75 20.04 13.72
CA GLU A 815 50.00 19.53 14.87
C GLU A 815 48.87 20.49 15.23
N VAL A 816 47.63 19.99 15.15
CA VAL A 816 46.43 20.71 15.55
C VAL A 816 45.97 20.16 16.90
N VAL A 817 45.84 21.06 17.89
CA VAL A 817 45.34 20.74 19.24
C VAL A 817 44.12 21.60 19.54
N TYR A 818 43.03 20.96 19.96
CA TYR A 818 41.83 21.66 20.43
C TYR A 818 41.14 20.89 21.55
N TYR A 819 40.22 21.53 22.26
CA TYR A 819 39.38 20.87 23.26
C TYR A 819 38.01 20.58 22.67
N ALA A 820 37.57 19.32 22.76
CA ALA A 820 36.24 18.94 22.31
C ALA A 820 35.19 19.58 23.22
N THR A 821 34.13 20.11 22.61
CA THR A 821 32.98 20.68 23.33
C THR A 821 31.69 20.12 22.75
N ASN A 822 30.65 20.01 23.59
CA ASN A 822 29.33 19.58 23.18
C ASN A 822 28.24 20.34 23.97
N PRO A 823 27.39 21.14 23.29
CA PRO A 823 26.34 21.94 23.93
C PRO A 823 25.05 21.15 24.17
N ALA A 824 25.00 19.84 23.90
CA ALA A 824 23.79 19.09 24.19
C ALA A 824 23.63 18.88 25.71
N THR A 825 22.47 19.25 26.27
CA THR A 825 22.19 19.13 27.72
C THR A 825 22.36 17.69 28.22
N ASN A 826 22.09 16.69 27.38
CA ASN A 826 22.28 15.29 27.74
C ASN A 826 23.76 14.88 27.92
N MET A 827 24.71 15.66 27.39
CA MET A 827 26.15 15.43 27.57
C MET A 827 26.62 15.87 28.95
N VAL A 828 25.95 16.83 29.58
CA VAL A 828 26.21 17.20 30.99
C VAL A 828 26.01 16.00 31.90
N PHE A 829 24.90 15.27 31.73
CA PHE A 829 24.60 14.09 32.57
C PHE A 829 25.57 12.93 32.33
N ARG A 830 26.00 12.73 31.07
CA ARG A 830 26.99 11.71 30.70
C ARG A 830 28.37 12.05 31.24
N ALA A 831 28.78 13.31 31.14
CA ALA A 831 30.03 13.82 31.69
C ALA A 831 30.05 13.72 33.22
N ASN A 832 28.98 14.12 33.91
CA ASN A 832 28.85 13.98 35.37
C ASN A 832 29.09 12.53 35.82
N THR A 833 28.48 11.58 35.11
CA THR A 833 28.62 10.16 35.42
C THR A 833 30.04 9.66 35.17
N LEU A 834 30.66 10.07 34.06
CA LEU A 834 32.04 9.68 33.76
C LEU A 834 32.99 10.15 34.86
N VAL A 835 32.85 11.40 35.32
CA VAL A 835 33.71 11.93 36.40
C VAL A 835 33.54 11.14 37.69
N GLU A 836 32.31 10.83 38.08
CA GLU A 836 32.06 10.08 39.32
C GLU A 836 32.48 8.60 39.24
N VAL A 837 32.38 7.99 38.06
CA VAL A 837 32.94 6.65 37.80
C VAL A 837 34.47 6.68 37.89
N LEU A 838 35.12 7.73 37.40
CA LEU A 838 36.57 7.93 37.55
C LEU A 838 36.98 8.15 39.02
N GLU A 839 36.10 8.72 39.83
CA GLU A 839 36.24 8.85 41.29
C GLU A 839 35.88 7.56 42.04
N LYS A 840 35.65 6.45 41.33
CA LYS A 840 35.34 5.12 41.88
C LYS A 840 34.03 5.07 42.68
N LYS A 841 33.10 5.99 42.45
CA LYS A 841 31.75 5.88 43.02
C LYS A 841 31.01 4.71 42.36
N SER A 842 30.28 3.95 43.17
CA SER A 842 29.43 2.86 42.67
C SER A 842 28.24 3.43 41.87
N LEU A 843 27.64 2.64 40.97
CA LEU A 843 26.46 3.10 40.25
C LEU A 843 25.28 3.31 41.21
N GLU A 844 25.24 2.56 42.31
CA GLU A 844 24.30 2.67 43.41
C GLU A 844 24.39 4.06 44.07
N ASP A 845 25.59 4.53 44.38
CA ASP A 845 25.80 5.87 44.97
C ASP A 845 25.46 6.97 43.96
N ILE A 846 25.92 6.82 42.71
CA ILE A 846 25.63 7.75 41.61
C ILE A 846 24.12 7.93 41.43
N SER A 847 23.34 6.86 41.67
CA SER A 847 21.89 6.88 41.49
C SER A 847 21.10 7.76 42.45
N GLN A 848 21.72 8.12 43.57
CA GLN A 848 21.15 8.97 44.60
C GLN A 848 21.43 10.46 44.36
N PHE A 849 22.40 10.79 43.50
CA PHE A 849 22.71 12.17 43.15
C PHE A 849 21.87 12.63 41.96
N PRO A 850 21.32 13.86 41.97
CA PRO A 850 20.57 14.38 40.83
C PRO A 850 21.48 14.60 39.61
N ARG A 851 20.87 14.65 38.41
CA ARG A 851 21.57 14.99 37.14
C ARG A 851 22.72 14.05 36.74
N ARG A 852 22.58 12.74 36.98
CA ARG A 852 23.53 11.69 36.53
C ARG A 852 22.88 10.81 35.48
N PHE A 853 23.64 10.34 34.49
CA PHE A 853 23.21 9.40 33.46
C PHE A 853 23.78 8.01 33.73
N ILE A 854 22.97 7.10 34.23
CA ILE A 854 23.38 5.73 34.52
C ILE A 854 22.91 4.81 33.39
N HIS A 855 23.77 3.91 32.92
CA HIS A 855 23.42 2.88 31.95
C HIS A 855 23.85 1.50 32.42
N ILE A 856 22.87 0.61 32.53
CA ILE A 856 23.07 -0.80 32.93
C ILE A 856 22.64 -1.71 31.80
N GLY A 857 23.54 -2.62 31.41
CA GLY A 857 23.32 -3.60 30.34
C GLY A 857 22.21 -4.61 30.67
N SER A 858 21.68 -5.29 29.64
CA SER A 858 20.54 -6.21 29.77
C SER A 858 20.84 -7.55 30.44
N GLN A 859 22.02 -7.70 31.04
CA GLN A 859 22.62 -8.97 31.48
C GLN A 859 22.83 -9.08 33.00
N ASN A 860 22.61 -8.02 33.79
CA ASN A 860 22.93 -8.03 35.23
C ASN A 860 21.68 -8.12 36.12
N ASN A 861 21.79 -8.93 37.18
CA ASN A 861 20.96 -8.90 38.39
C ASN A 861 21.23 -7.61 39.20
N ALA A 862 21.05 -6.44 38.58
CA ALA A 862 21.32 -5.15 39.20
C ALA A 862 20.40 -4.94 40.43
N HIS A 863 20.92 -4.25 41.45
CA HIS A 863 20.17 -3.91 42.66
C HIS A 863 18.85 -3.20 42.29
N PRO A 864 17.71 -3.46 42.98
CA PRO A 864 16.38 -2.95 42.58
C PRO A 864 16.33 -1.43 42.33
N LEU A 865 17.08 -0.66 43.12
CA LEU A 865 17.18 0.81 42.99
C LEU A 865 17.75 1.29 41.64
N LEU A 866 18.49 0.43 40.94
CA LEU A 866 19.14 0.73 39.68
C LEU A 866 18.39 0.21 38.45
N GLU A 867 17.34 -0.57 38.65
CA GLU A 867 16.57 -1.18 37.56
C GLU A 867 15.93 -0.13 36.64
N ARG A 868 15.55 1.02 37.20
CA ARG A 868 15.06 2.19 36.45
C ARG A 868 16.05 2.77 35.44
N PHE A 869 17.34 2.42 35.53
CA PHE A 869 18.39 2.87 34.61
C PHE A 869 18.83 1.78 33.62
N ARG A 870 18.12 0.64 33.55
CA ARG A 870 18.37 -0.42 32.56
C ARG A 870 18.18 0.15 31.15
N ARG A 871 19.20 -0.01 30.30
CA ARG A 871 19.34 0.65 28.98
C ARG A 871 19.62 2.16 28.98
N GLY A 872 19.85 2.80 30.12
CA GLY A 872 20.26 4.21 30.22
C GLY A 872 19.14 5.12 30.73
N GLY A 873 19.43 5.97 31.71
CA GLY A 873 18.47 6.96 32.22
C GLY A 873 19.11 7.99 33.15
N ASN A 874 18.45 9.15 33.33
CA ASN A 874 18.93 10.22 34.21
C ASN A 874 18.34 10.10 35.61
N THR A 875 19.14 10.34 36.65
CA THR A 875 18.74 10.20 38.07
C THR A 875 17.77 11.27 38.55
N SER A 876 17.72 12.44 37.90
CA SER A 876 16.69 13.50 38.08
C SER A 876 16.73 14.49 36.90
N PRO A 877 15.58 15.04 36.42
CA PRO A 877 15.57 16.17 35.48
C PRO A 877 15.95 17.48 36.20
N LEU A 878 16.47 18.46 35.45
CA LEU A 878 16.68 19.82 35.96
C LEU A 878 15.36 20.35 36.56
N PRO A 879 15.34 20.89 37.79
CA PRO A 879 14.22 21.73 38.20
C PRO A 879 14.11 22.88 37.20
N ARG A 880 12.89 23.13 36.71
CA ARG A 880 12.58 24.21 35.76
C ARG A 880 12.78 25.57 36.37
#